data_AF-A0A7C5BLP3-F1
#
_entry.id   AF-A0A7C5BLP3-F1
#
_cell.length_a   1.000
_cell.length_b   1.000
_cell.length_c   1.000
_cell.angle_alpha   90.00
_cell.angle_beta   90.00
_cell.angle_gamma   90.00
#
_symmetry.space_group_name_H-M   'P 1'
#
loop_
_entity.id
_entity.type
_entity.pdbx_description
1 polymer ?
#
loop_
_entity_poly.entity_id
_entity_poly.type
_entity_poly.pdbx_seq_one_letter_code
_entity_poly.pdbx_strand_id
1 'polypeptide(L)'
;MSRLSLFTLILVMLCVTISTYASGPVPISADISAEKPKVGTDNTTVTISITLKPLTNKTITGKVAMRYPAYIDPTVKMATSDSYTLVLGKSKTIKRTVIIPNSIPDGIYQFPIDIYIGGWKAIAAEYRYIKGNAKEGAFDPTLRLSEVTRTSASITWKTPSAAPCTITLREAVQGRALPVYGQTPKSEMVKPNPNVKPIVLRDNTKTKFHGFTINGLKPATRYLVSITPEGDKESERLSFYTAPPKGKTMYVHLKFVNVIFTNVTNKPDADKPGADVPASAEEVERVKREIQMASMFYWINSGMRFYVENEFYVTDKYYTPDNTPYGVGFTGDDWTALKELVAAAGKKLSDYDGRNLISLEKRWDPEKQTWTFAGSGGGTYGPEGEPGYGVSCWKAGGQNYWLWVHECGHQIDALYGWSMAPEFLFNHFQPWDDTAHLHGEHFDGNAWLCREFAGYYTREHQGWPMLEPKTWFRYFTNRWGVVEVVDDKDEDGIPDKDPRVPLDEERWGSDPSKKDTDGDGLSDLYEAMACEWVDYGLGEIWAGPITKHRSNPRNPDTDGDGIKDGKDPYPIYPFKPEVRELKLTLAELKAGPKVAPFATMDDPAYKCSVYAGWDKNNFYLGIKSDNTPETARIYLDFGNNGWFVGKDNYDLRISPNGNVRVGAQWHVNAEKTFGAALHNCGEPGKWPFYDQDGLKDGEVKYEQSTDNGYAALITIPKNPGNGVLLTQGQKIGILFAVGPVGGAKRPMQTGQLTIFEPHTFFRFSLVK
;
A
#
# COMPACT_ATOMS: atom_id res chain seq x y z
N MET A 1 64.86 9.83 -14.10
CA MET A 1 63.84 10.82 -13.69
C MET A 1 63.20 11.40 -14.95
N SER A 2 62.04 10.89 -15.33
CA SER A 2 61.17 11.49 -16.34
C SER A 2 59.75 10.95 -16.14
N ARG A 3 58.77 11.84 -16.33
CA ARG A 3 57.34 11.64 -16.14
C ARG A 3 56.80 10.49 -16.99
N LEU A 4 56.00 9.61 -16.39
CA LEU A 4 54.93 8.90 -17.11
C LEU A 4 53.62 9.14 -16.35
N SER A 5 52.72 9.91 -16.96
CA SER A 5 51.32 9.96 -16.59
C SER A 5 50.69 8.60 -16.91
N LEU A 6 50.37 7.80 -15.89
CA LEU A 6 49.42 6.72 -16.06
C LEU A 6 48.04 7.36 -16.18
N PHE A 7 47.55 7.50 -17.41
CA PHE A 7 46.11 7.55 -17.65
C PHE A 7 45.54 6.28 -17.01
N THR A 8 44.73 6.44 -15.96
CA THR A 8 43.84 5.38 -15.52
C THR A 8 42.91 5.09 -16.69
N LEU A 9 43.22 4.05 -17.44
CA LEU A 9 42.36 3.52 -18.48
C LEU A 9 41.09 3.03 -17.77
N ILE A 10 40.04 3.85 -17.74
CA ILE A 10 38.71 3.41 -17.34
C ILE A 10 38.29 2.40 -18.41
N LEU A 11 38.53 1.11 -18.13
CA LEU A 11 38.08 0.03 -18.97
C LEU A 11 36.57 -0.11 -18.75
N VAL A 12 35.77 0.60 -19.54
CA VAL A 12 34.31 0.43 -19.57
C VAL A 12 34.01 -0.86 -20.34
N MET A 13 33.79 -1.99 -19.64
CA MET A 13 33.14 -3.14 -20.27
C MET A 13 31.66 -2.83 -20.48
N LEU A 14 31.30 -2.47 -21.71
CA LEU A 14 29.91 -2.26 -22.11
C LEU A 14 29.24 -3.61 -22.41
N CYS A 15 28.47 -4.11 -21.45
CA CYS A 15 27.46 -5.15 -21.71
C CYS A 15 26.08 -4.55 -21.43
N VAL A 16 25.28 -4.50 -22.49
CA VAL A 16 23.85 -4.16 -22.44
C VAL A 16 23.09 -5.47 -22.46
N THR A 17 22.34 -5.77 -21.40
CA THR A 17 21.40 -6.89 -21.40
C THR A 17 19.98 -6.35 -21.34
N ILE A 18 19.13 -6.91 -22.22
CA ILE A 18 17.75 -6.50 -22.40
C ILE A 18 16.89 -7.74 -22.26
N SER A 19 15.94 -7.67 -21.35
CA SER A 19 14.99 -8.74 -21.08
C SER A 19 13.56 -8.23 -21.32
N THR A 20 12.65 -9.11 -21.72
CA THR A 20 11.24 -8.79 -22.07
C THR A 20 10.41 -10.01 -21.72
N TYR A 21 9.28 -9.88 -21.05
CA TYR A 21 8.68 -10.91 -20.21
C TYR A 21 7.17 -10.75 -20.28
N ALA A 22 6.47 -11.66 -20.93
CA ALA A 22 5.05 -11.51 -21.20
C ALA A 22 4.19 -12.29 -20.19
N SER A 23 3.08 -11.75 -19.68
CA SER A 23 2.26 -12.36 -18.61
C SER A 23 1.12 -13.25 -19.13
N GLY A 24 1.23 -13.87 -20.32
CA GLY A 24 0.19 -14.78 -20.85
C GLY A 24 0.26 -14.92 -22.38
N PRO A 25 -0.78 -15.43 -23.06
CA PRO A 25 -0.89 -15.36 -24.51
C PRO A 25 -1.10 -13.90 -24.93
N VAL A 26 0.02 -13.17 -25.06
CA VAL A 26 0.01 -11.75 -25.34
C VAL A 26 -0.21 -11.53 -26.83
N PRO A 27 -1.21 -10.75 -27.26
CA PRO A 27 -1.50 -10.53 -28.68
C PRO A 27 -0.49 -9.60 -29.37
N ILE A 28 0.63 -9.29 -28.73
CA ILE A 28 1.75 -8.49 -29.24
C ILE A 28 3.08 -9.15 -28.88
N SER A 29 4.12 -8.89 -29.67
CA SER A 29 5.52 -9.11 -29.29
C SER A 29 6.22 -7.77 -29.13
N ALA A 30 7.20 -7.71 -28.24
CA ALA A 30 8.05 -6.53 -28.05
C ALA A 30 9.52 -6.88 -28.28
N ASP A 31 10.14 -6.19 -29.24
CA ASP A 31 11.58 -6.20 -29.49
C ASP A 31 12.18 -4.94 -28.88
N ILE A 32 13.04 -5.09 -27.88
CA ILE A 32 13.72 -3.98 -27.22
C ILE A 32 15.20 -4.02 -27.58
N SER A 33 15.73 -2.87 -27.96
CA SER A 33 17.14 -2.67 -28.29
C SER A 33 17.62 -1.36 -27.71
N ALA A 34 18.89 -1.26 -27.34
CA ALA A 34 19.49 0.00 -26.93
C ALA A 34 20.63 0.37 -27.88
N GLU A 35 20.75 1.66 -28.16
CA GLU A 35 21.90 2.23 -28.84
C GLU A 35 23.13 2.17 -27.93
N LYS A 36 24.31 2.26 -28.53
CA LYS A 36 25.56 2.33 -27.78
C LYS A 36 25.53 3.56 -26.84
N PRO A 37 25.80 3.40 -25.54
CA PRO A 37 25.88 4.52 -24.60
C PRO A 37 26.84 5.62 -25.08
N LYS A 38 26.36 6.87 -25.00
CA LYS A 38 27.11 8.08 -25.32
C LYS A 38 27.58 8.72 -24.01
N VAL A 39 28.86 8.59 -23.72
CA VAL A 39 29.48 9.14 -22.51
C VAL A 39 29.76 10.63 -22.72
N GLY A 40 29.05 11.49 -21.99
CA GLY A 40 29.31 12.92 -21.89
C GLY A 40 30.16 13.25 -20.66
N THR A 41 30.37 14.54 -20.40
CA THR A 41 31.20 15.02 -19.28
C THR A 41 30.60 14.65 -17.92
N ASP A 42 29.32 14.94 -17.71
CA ASP A 42 28.65 14.74 -16.41
C ASP A 42 27.71 13.52 -16.39
N ASN A 43 27.32 13.02 -17.57
CA ASN A 43 26.31 11.98 -17.73
C ASN A 43 26.61 11.10 -18.95
N THR A 44 26.17 9.85 -18.87
CA THR A 44 26.09 8.90 -19.97
C THR A 44 24.64 8.80 -20.44
N THR A 45 24.39 8.88 -21.74
CA THR A 45 23.04 8.77 -22.32
C THR A 45 22.88 7.50 -23.15
N VAL A 46 21.72 6.87 -23.07
CA VAL A 46 21.41 5.64 -23.80
C VAL A 46 20.02 5.74 -24.42
N THR A 47 19.90 5.58 -25.73
CA THR A 47 18.58 5.55 -26.40
C THR A 47 18.11 4.12 -26.54
N ILE A 48 16.98 3.79 -25.93
CA ILE A 48 16.27 2.51 -26.01
C ILE A 48 15.15 2.64 -27.04
N SER A 49 15.04 1.66 -27.93
CA SER A 49 13.96 1.50 -28.89
C SER A 49 13.14 0.27 -28.52
N ILE A 50 11.83 0.46 -28.36
CA ILE A 50 10.84 -0.55 -27.97
C ILE A 50 9.90 -0.73 -29.16
N THR A 51 10.09 -1.81 -29.92
CA THR A 51 9.32 -2.10 -31.13
C THR A 51 8.26 -3.14 -30.84
N LEU A 52 7.01 -2.71 -30.88
CA LEU A 52 5.83 -3.55 -30.65
C LEU A 52 5.27 -4.05 -31.98
N LYS A 53 4.96 -5.35 -32.07
CA LYS A 53 4.35 -5.97 -33.25
C LYS A 53 3.08 -6.72 -32.84
N PRO A 54 1.96 -6.56 -33.56
CA PRO A 54 0.76 -7.36 -33.28
C PRO A 54 0.97 -8.81 -33.71
N LEU A 55 0.55 -9.76 -32.86
CA LEU A 55 0.51 -11.21 -33.11
C LEU A 55 -0.90 -11.70 -33.47
N THR A 56 -1.87 -10.79 -33.52
CA THR A 56 -3.26 -11.10 -33.88
C THR A 56 -3.80 -10.08 -34.89
N ASN A 57 -4.93 -10.41 -35.51
CA ASN A 57 -5.57 -9.55 -36.49
C ASN A 57 -6.47 -8.46 -35.87
N LYS A 58 -6.52 -8.37 -34.54
CA LYS A 58 -7.31 -7.35 -33.83
C LYS A 58 -6.46 -6.10 -33.59
N THR A 59 -7.10 -4.93 -33.58
CA THR A 59 -6.46 -3.69 -33.13
C THR A 59 -6.17 -3.78 -31.63
N ILE A 60 -4.96 -3.38 -31.21
CA ILE A 60 -4.52 -3.49 -29.82
C ILE A 60 -4.06 -2.11 -29.34
N THR A 61 -4.57 -1.67 -28.20
CA THR A 61 -4.18 -0.42 -27.55
C THR A 61 -3.58 -0.69 -26.18
N GLY A 62 -2.60 0.12 -25.79
CA GLY A 62 -1.91 -0.07 -24.52
C GLY A 62 -0.94 1.06 -24.20
N LYS A 63 -0.12 0.84 -23.17
CA LYS A 63 0.87 1.80 -22.65
C LYS A 63 2.23 1.14 -22.52
N VAL A 64 3.32 1.83 -22.79
CA VAL A 64 4.67 1.43 -22.39
C VAL A 64 5.13 2.37 -21.31
N ALA A 65 5.46 1.86 -20.13
CA ALA A 65 6.07 2.58 -19.03
C ALA A 65 7.53 2.14 -18.88
N MET A 66 8.43 3.05 -18.55
CA MET A 66 9.82 2.72 -18.23
C MET A 66 10.20 3.39 -16.93
N ARG A 67 10.69 2.62 -15.95
CA ARG A 67 11.09 3.06 -14.61
C ARG A 67 12.60 3.32 -14.55
N TYR A 68 12.97 4.37 -13.83
CA TYR A 68 14.34 4.73 -13.46
C TYR A 68 14.59 4.35 -12.00
N PRO A 69 15.77 3.84 -11.62
CA PRO A 69 16.12 3.67 -10.22
C PRO A 69 16.30 5.00 -9.49
N ALA A 70 15.86 5.06 -8.24
CA ALA A 70 15.83 6.29 -7.41
C ALA A 70 17.20 6.96 -7.23
N TYR A 71 18.27 6.17 -7.35
CA TYR A 71 19.65 6.61 -7.19
C TYR A 71 20.32 7.09 -8.50
N ILE A 72 19.60 7.08 -9.64
CA ILE A 72 20.15 7.47 -10.95
C ILE A 72 19.57 8.80 -11.45
N ASP A 73 18.34 9.18 -11.09
CA ASP A 73 17.73 10.43 -11.57
C ASP A 73 17.26 11.35 -10.42
N PRO A 74 18.05 12.38 -10.04
CA PRO A 74 17.65 13.38 -9.06
C PRO A 74 16.65 14.42 -9.61
N THR A 75 16.16 14.29 -10.86
CA THR A 75 15.19 15.21 -11.50
C THR A 75 13.74 14.70 -11.53
N VAL A 76 13.42 13.65 -10.75
CA VAL A 76 12.06 13.20 -10.38
C VAL A 76 11.23 12.51 -11.49
N LYS A 77 11.70 12.40 -12.75
CA LYS A 77 11.01 11.58 -13.78
C LYS A 77 11.34 10.10 -13.70
N MET A 78 10.90 9.49 -12.60
CA MET A 78 11.15 8.10 -12.25
C MET A 78 10.38 7.08 -13.08
N ALA A 79 9.33 7.48 -13.82
CA ALA A 79 8.86 6.70 -14.95
C ALA A 79 8.35 7.57 -16.11
N THR A 80 8.64 7.15 -17.34
CA THR A 80 8.07 7.77 -18.55
C THR A 80 7.11 6.81 -19.20
N SER A 81 6.00 7.30 -19.76
CA SER A 81 5.05 6.42 -20.43
C SER A 81 4.50 6.95 -21.75
N ASP A 82 4.23 6.05 -22.69
CA ASP A 82 3.63 6.33 -23.99
C ASP A 82 2.47 5.39 -24.28
N SER A 83 1.36 5.95 -24.73
CA SER A 83 0.27 5.16 -25.30
C SER A 83 0.60 4.67 -26.72
N TYR A 84 0.13 3.48 -27.05
CA TYR A 84 0.25 2.92 -28.39
C TYR A 84 -1.06 2.34 -28.88
N THR A 85 -1.18 2.32 -30.21
CA THR A 85 -2.20 1.61 -30.97
C THR A 85 -1.48 0.83 -32.05
N LEU A 86 -1.73 -0.47 -32.11
CA LEU A 86 -1.24 -1.37 -33.13
C LEU A 86 -2.41 -1.78 -34.02
N VAL A 87 -2.21 -1.64 -35.32
CA VAL A 87 -3.13 -2.10 -36.36
C VAL A 87 -2.48 -3.25 -37.14
N LEU A 88 -3.32 -4.09 -37.75
CA LEU A 88 -2.90 -5.30 -38.44
C LEU A 88 -1.62 -5.11 -39.29
N GLY A 89 -0.60 -5.93 -39.02
CA GLY A 89 0.62 -6.02 -39.82
C GLY A 89 1.61 -4.84 -39.69
N LYS A 90 1.33 -3.82 -38.85
CA LYS A 90 2.22 -2.67 -38.68
C LYS A 90 2.84 -2.64 -37.29
N SER A 91 4.17 -2.68 -37.23
CA SER A 91 4.93 -2.48 -36.00
C SER A 91 4.95 -1.00 -35.59
N LYS A 92 4.97 -0.73 -34.29
CA LYS A 92 5.22 0.62 -33.75
C LYS A 92 6.48 0.62 -32.89
N THR A 93 7.39 1.55 -33.15
CA THR A 93 8.59 1.74 -32.33
C THR A 93 8.46 2.98 -31.47
N ILE A 94 8.68 2.81 -30.17
CA ILE A 94 8.75 3.87 -29.17
C ILE A 94 10.21 4.04 -28.78
N LYS A 95 10.73 5.28 -28.80
CA LYS A 95 12.10 5.59 -28.39
C LYS A 95 12.12 6.30 -27.03
N ARG A 96 13.11 5.96 -26.21
CA ARG A 96 13.35 6.52 -24.88
C ARG A 96 14.82 6.75 -24.64
N THR A 97 15.19 7.93 -24.16
CA THR A 97 16.57 8.24 -23.79
C THR A 97 16.72 8.20 -22.29
N VAL A 98 17.57 7.30 -21.81
CA VAL A 98 18.02 7.19 -20.42
C VAL A 98 19.21 8.10 -20.20
N ILE A 99 19.20 8.86 -19.10
CA ILE A 99 20.31 9.69 -18.65
C ILE A 99 20.86 9.07 -17.35
N ILE A 100 22.16 8.80 -17.31
CA ILE A 100 22.84 8.09 -16.23
C ILE A 100 23.98 8.99 -15.73
N PRO A 101 23.96 9.52 -14.50
CA PRO A 101 25.03 10.37 -14.00
C PRO A 101 26.36 9.63 -13.94
N ASN A 102 27.44 10.27 -14.38
CA ASN A 102 28.77 9.65 -14.30
C ASN A 102 29.27 9.53 -12.85
N SER A 103 28.63 10.20 -11.89
CA SER A 103 28.94 10.15 -10.45
C SER A 103 28.48 8.89 -9.72
N ILE A 104 27.58 8.07 -10.30
CA ILE A 104 27.08 6.86 -9.63
C ILE A 104 28.20 5.82 -9.43
N PRO A 105 28.18 4.98 -8.37
CA PRO A 105 29.23 3.95 -8.15
C PRO A 105 29.35 2.92 -9.29
N ASP A 106 30.38 2.07 -9.26
CA ASP A 106 30.40 0.89 -10.13
C ASP A 106 29.33 -0.12 -9.68
N GLY A 107 28.61 -0.75 -10.61
CA GLY A 107 27.46 -1.58 -10.28
C GLY A 107 26.59 -1.97 -11.50
N ILE A 108 25.52 -2.73 -11.24
CA ILE A 108 24.51 -3.09 -12.23
C ILE A 108 23.26 -2.26 -11.95
N TYR A 109 22.82 -1.52 -12.94
CA TYR A 109 21.72 -0.58 -12.86
C TYR A 109 20.56 -1.07 -13.73
N GLN A 110 19.41 -1.34 -13.12
CA GLN A 110 18.27 -1.95 -13.81
C GLN A 110 17.20 -0.91 -14.12
N PHE A 111 16.70 -0.90 -15.35
CA PHE A 111 15.64 0.02 -15.78
C PHE A 111 14.45 -0.81 -16.28
N PRO A 112 13.44 -1.05 -15.42
CA PRO A 112 12.25 -1.78 -15.81
C PRO A 112 11.47 -1.08 -16.93
N ILE A 113 10.88 -1.84 -17.84
CA ILE A 113 10.08 -1.39 -18.98
C ILE A 113 8.79 -2.21 -19.00
N ASP A 114 7.67 -1.65 -18.58
CA ASP A 114 6.39 -2.35 -18.50
C ASP A 114 5.46 -1.95 -19.65
N ILE A 115 5.06 -2.92 -20.45
CA ILE A 115 4.15 -2.76 -21.59
C ILE A 115 2.81 -3.32 -21.18
N TYR A 116 1.81 -2.47 -21.16
CA TYR A 116 0.44 -2.77 -20.80
C TYR A 116 -0.41 -2.92 -22.07
N ILE A 117 -1.45 -3.77 -22.01
CA ILE A 117 -2.54 -3.83 -23.00
C ILE A 117 -3.83 -3.60 -22.22
N GLY A 118 -4.56 -2.52 -22.53
CA GLY A 118 -5.51 -1.98 -21.55
C GLY A 118 -4.79 -1.57 -20.26
N GLY A 119 -5.27 -2.01 -19.10
CA GLY A 119 -4.61 -1.80 -17.79
C GLY A 119 -3.70 -2.96 -17.34
N TRP A 120 -3.64 -4.04 -18.13
CA TRP A 120 -2.96 -5.26 -17.75
C TRP A 120 -1.51 -5.22 -18.20
N LYS A 121 -0.57 -5.42 -17.28
CA LYS A 121 0.87 -5.47 -17.57
C LYS A 121 1.19 -6.70 -18.40
N ALA A 122 1.20 -6.51 -19.72
CA ALA A 122 1.33 -7.55 -20.72
C ALA A 122 2.76 -8.03 -20.93
N ILE A 123 3.74 -7.11 -21.00
CA ILE A 123 5.15 -7.43 -21.15
C ILE A 123 5.97 -6.58 -20.18
N ALA A 124 6.53 -7.15 -19.12
CA ALA A 124 7.58 -6.53 -18.33
C ALA A 124 8.90 -6.69 -19.08
N ALA A 125 9.79 -5.73 -19.03
CA ALA A 125 11.07 -5.80 -19.69
C ALA A 125 12.08 -5.06 -18.82
N GLU A 126 13.35 -5.19 -19.13
CA GLU A 126 14.36 -4.47 -18.38
C GLU A 126 15.51 -4.14 -19.32
N TYR A 127 16.07 -2.96 -19.14
CA TYR A 127 17.36 -2.59 -19.66
C TYR A 127 18.34 -2.57 -18.49
N ARG A 128 19.45 -3.31 -18.59
CA ARG A 128 20.52 -3.25 -17.59
C ARG A 128 21.71 -2.47 -18.13
N TYR A 129 22.16 -1.50 -17.34
CA TYR A 129 23.41 -0.79 -17.56
C TYR A 129 24.46 -1.27 -16.56
N ILE A 130 25.59 -1.75 -17.06
CA ILE A 130 26.70 -2.22 -16.23
C ILE A 130 27.78 -1.15 -16.23
N LYS A 131 28.16 -0.70 -15.04
CA LYS A 131 29.27 0.23 -14.84
C LYS A 131 30.40 -0.47 -14.09
N GLY A 132 31.62 -0.38 -14.64
CA GLY A 132 32.80 -1.03 -14.06
C GLY A 132 32.87 -2.53 -14.32
N ASN A 133 33.44 -3.29 -13.37
CA ASN A 133 33.76 -4.72 -13.51
C ASN A 133 32.72 -5.67 -12.88
N ALA A 134 31.48 -5.22 -12.67
CA ALA A 134 30.41 -6.06 -12.11
C ALA A 134 30.12 -7.26 -13.05
N LYS A 135 30.07 -8.48 -12.49
CA LYS A 135 29.77 -9.71 -13.25
C LYS A 135 28.30 -10.06 -13.15
N GLU A 136 27.67 -10.32 -14.30
CA GLU A 136 26.33 -10.91 -14.38
C GLU A 136 26.36 -12.35 -13.88
N GLY A 137 25.44 -12.70 -12.98
CA GLY A 137 25.48 -13.98 -12.26
C GLY A 137 24.11 -14.44 -11.79
N ALA A 138 23.19 -14.70 -12.72
CA ALA A 138 22.12 -15.70 -12.64
C ALA A 138 21.25 -15.53 -13.89
N PHE A 139 21.05 -16.61 -14.63
CA PHE A 139 19.90 -16.69 -15.53
C PHE A 139 18.66 -16.75 -14.64
N ASP A 140 17.94 -15.63 -14.52
CA ASP A 140 16.62 -15.58 -13.90
C ASP A 140 15.56 -15.55 -15.03
N PRO A 141 15.03 -16.70 -15.46
CA PRO A 141 13.81 -16.67 -16.24
C PRO A 141 12.74 -16.03 -15.37
N THR A 142 12.00 -15.05 -15.89
CA THR A 142 10.82 -14.51 -15.20
C THR A 142 9.72 -15.55 -15.13
N LEU A 143 9.92 -16.50 -14.25
CA LEU A 143 8.94 -17.48 -13.88
C LEU A 143 7.83 -16.71 -13.19
N ARG A 144 6.61 -16.88 -13.70
CA ARG A 144 5.39 -16.27 -13.19
C ARG A 144 4.38 -17.37 -13.00
N LEU A 145 3.65 -17.27 -11.90
CA LEU A 145 2.61 -18.20 -11.51
C LEU A 145 1.24 -17.60 -11.80
N SER A 146 0.31 -18.44 -12.23
CA SER A 146 -1.08 -18.09 -12.54
C SER A 146 -1.98 -19.31 -12.36
N GLU A 147 -3.29 -19.09 -12.24
CA GLU A 147 -4.31 -20.15 -12.23
C GLU A 147 -3.99 -21.29 -11.24
N VAL A 148 -3.57 -20.93 -10.03
CA VAL A 148 -3.26 -21.90 -8.98
C VAL A 148 -4.56 -22.48 -8.44
N THR A 149 -4.68 -23.80 -8.53
CA THR A 149 -5.83 -24.54 -8.00
C THR A 149 -5.36 -25.52 -6.92
N ARG A 150 -6.27 -26.38 -6.46
CA ARG A 150 -5.98 -27.47 -5.51
C ARG A 150 -5.04 -28.52 -6.12
N THR A 151 -5.09 -28.69 -7.43
CA THR A 151 -4.43 -29.81 -8.13
C THR A 151 -3.65 -29.40 -9.37
N SER A 152 -3.56 -28.11 -9.67
CA SER A 152 -2.84 -27.59 -10.82
C SER A 152 -2.26 -26.20 -10.56
N ALA A 153 -1.28 -25.83 -11.37
CA ALA A 153 -0.80 -24.46 -11.46
C ALA A 153 -0.27 -24.19 -12.87
N SER A 154 -0.53 -23.00 -13.39
CA SER A 154 0.00 -22.53 -14.67
C SER A 154 1.24 -21.68 -14.43
N ILE A 155 2.33 -22.01 -15.10
CA ILE A 155 3.58 -21.26 -15.07
C ILE A 155 3.90 -20.69 -16.44
N THR A 156 4.42 -19.48 -16.47
CA THR A 156 4.98 -18.85 -17.68
C THR A 156 6.39 -18.39 -17.41
N TRP A 157 7.29 -18.53 -18.39
CA TRP A 157 8.67 -18.09 -18.24
C TRP A 157 9.28 -17.71 -19.59
N LYS A 158 10.49 -17.13 -19.53
CA LYS A 158 11.29 -16.82 -20.70
C LYS A 158 12.69 -17.38 -20.63
N THR A 159 13.18 -17.90 -21.74
CA THR A 159 14.56 -18.35 -21.93
C THR A 159 15.39 -17.34 -22.74
N PRO A 160 16.74 -17.37 -22.65
CA PRO A 160 17.60 -16.43 -23.38
C PRO A 160 17.59 -16.73 -24.89
N SER A 161 17.48 -18.01 -25.22
CA SER A 161 17.43 -18.56 -26.58
C SER A 161 16.22 -19.48 -26.75
N ALA A 162 15.74 -19.63 -27.99
CA ALA A 162 14.60 -20.49 -28.26
C ALA A 162 15.00 -21.95 -28.10
N ALA A 163 14.51 -22.60 -27.04
CA ALA A 163 14.94 -23.94 -26.67
C ALA A 163 13.82 -24.71 -25.95
N PRO A 164 13.73 -26.04 -26.13
CA PRO A 164 12.94 -26.88 -25.24
C PRO A 164 13.38 -26.71 -23.79
N CYS A 165 12.46 -26.90 -22.86
CA CYS A 165 12.72 -26.72 -21.44
C CYS A 165 12.36 -27.97 -20.64
N THR A 166 13.20 -28.27 -19.65
CA THR A 166 12.86 -29.20 -18.57
C THR A 166 12.30 -28.40 -17.40
N ILE A 167 11.12 -28.79 -16.92
CA ILE A 167 10.48 -28.20 -15.74
C ILE A 167 10.66 -29.20 -14.61
N THR A 168 11.37 -28.79 -13.56
CA THR A 168 11.58 -29.62 -12.37
C THR A 168 10.70 -29.08 -11.24
N LEU A 169 9.78 -29.92 -10.76
CA LEU A 169 8.94 -29.63 -9.62
C LEU A 169 9.34 -30.51 -8.44
N ARG A 170 9.53 -29.91 -7.27
CA ARG A 170 9.87 -30.59 -6.03
C ARG A 170 8.87 -30.22 -4.96
N GLU A 171 8.23 -31.21 -4.35
CA GLU A 171 7.55 -30.98 -3.08
C GLU A 171 8.58 -30.48 -2.05
N ALA A 172 8.22 -29.51 -1.24
CA ALA A 172 9.07 -28.94 -0.20
C ALA A 172 8.57 -29.29 1.19
N VAL A 173 9.50 -29.38 2.16
CA VAL A 173 9.11 -29.52 3.56
C VAL A 173 8.41 -28.26 4.05
N GLN A 174 7.45 -28.41 4.97
CA GLN A 174 6.98 -27.26 5.76
C GLN A 174 8.14 -26.78 6.65
N GLY A 175 8.41 -25.48 6.62
CA GLY A 175 9.53 -24.86 7.32
C GLY A 175 10.62 -24.34 6.39
N ARG A 176 11.64 -23.72 7.00
CA ARG A 176 12.70 -23.01 6.29
C ARG A 176 14.00 -23.00 7.09
N ALA A 177 15.12 -22.96 6.37
CA ALA A 177 16.43 -22.62 6.93
C ALA A 177 16.62 -21.11 6.81
N LEU A 178 16.94 -20.45 7.94
CA LEU A 178 16.99 -19.01 8.01
C LEU A 178 18.39 -18.45 7.76
N PRO A 179 18.58 -17.51 6.82
CA PRO A 179 19.84 -16.79 6.68
C PRO A 179 20.13 -15.94 7.92
N VAL A 180 21.40 -15.63 8.16
CA VAL A 180 21.82 -14.63 9.15
C VAL A 180 21.54 -13.22 8.59
N TYR A 181 21.22 -12.24 9.44
CA TYR A 181 21.10 -10.83 9.03
C TYR A 181 22.33 -10.39 8.21
N GLY A 182 22.10 -9.72 7.08
CA GLY A 182 23.14 -9.33 6.12
C GLY A 182 23.58 -10.45 5.16
N GLN A 183 23.00 -11.66 5.22
CA GLN A 183 23.27 -12.74 4.27
C GLN A 183 22.18 -12.87 3.22
N THR A 184 22.61 -13.07 1.96
CA THR A 184 21.71 -13.37 0.85
C THR A 184 20.89 -14.61 1.13
N PRO A 185 19.54 -14.51 1.09
CA PRO A 185 18.65 -15.66 0.98
C PRO A 185 19.19 -16.64 -0.06
N LYS A 186 19.50 -17.87 0.38
CA LYS A 186 19.95 -18.92 -0.54
C LYS A 186 18.75 -19.64 -1.11
N SER A 187 18.90 -20.22 -2.29
CA SER A 187 17.93 -21.14 -2.92
C SER A 187 17.54 -22.35 -2.05
N GLU A 188 18.21 -22.54 -0.91
CA GLU A 188 17.98 -23.59 0.08
C GLU A 188 17.16 -23.16 1.29
N MET A 189 16.67 -21.91 1.35
CA MET A 189 15.80 -21.45 2.46
C MET A 189 14.59 -22.37 2.60
N VAL A 190 13.97 -22.74 1.49
CA VAL A 190 12.94 -23.77 1.44
C VAL A 190 13.57 -25.03 0.84
N LYS A 191 13.60 -26.12 1.61
CA LYS A 191 14.27 -27.36 1.19
C LYS A 191 13.30 -28.30 0.48
N PRO A 192 13.73 -28.97 -0.61
CA PRO A 192 12.99 -30.09 -1.17
C PRO A 192 12.73 -31.16 -0.12
N ASN A 193 11.55 -31.77 -0.15
CA ASN A 193 11.22 -32.94 0.66
C ASN A 193 12.09 -34.11 0.22
N PRO A 194 13.01 -34.61 1.08
CA PRO A 194 13.95 -35.67 0.69
C PRO A 194 13.25 -37.00 0.41
N ASN A 195 12.02 -37.18 0.91
CA ASN A 195 11.25 -38.41 0.78
C ASN A 195 10.39 -38.44 -0.50
N VAL A 196 10.35 -37.35 -1.27
CA VAL A 196 9.52 -37.24 -2.48
C VAL A 196 10.40 -37.01 -3.69
N LYS A 197 10.28 -37.89 -4.69
CA LYS A 197 11.02 -37.76 -5.94
C LYS A 197 10.56 -36.50 -6.70
N PRO A 198 11.49 -35.77 -7.35
CA PRO A 198 11.12 -34.65 -8.21
C PRO A 198 10.23 -35.13 -9.36
N ILE A 199 9.23 -34.33 -9.71
CA ILE A 199 8.47 -34.48 -10.94
C ILE A 199 9.22 -33.71 -12.03
N VAL A 200 9.58 -34.40 -13.10
CA VAL A 200 10.31 -33.82 -14.24
C VAL A 200 9.37 -33.82 -15.43
N LEU A 201 9.01 -32.63 -15.90
CA LEU A 201 8.14 -32.40 -17.04
C LEU A 201 8.96 -31.78 -18.17
N ARG A 202 8.45 -31.89 -19.40
CA ARG A 202 9.15 -31.40 -20.58
C ARG A 202 8.23 -30.54 -21.42
N ASP A 203 8.67 -29.32 -21.69
CA ASP A 203 8.13 -28.48 -22.74
C ASP A 203 9.02 -28.61 -23.98
N ASN A 204 8.49 -29.21 -25.04
CA ASN A 204 9.23 -29.44 -26.29
C ASN A 204 9.15 -28.24 -27.26
N THR A 205 8.47 -27.16 -26.89
CA THR A 205 8.35 -25.99 -27.76
C THR A 205 9.70 -25.27 -27.92
N LYS A 206 10.05 -24.93 -29.15
CA LYS A 206 11.28 -24.17 -29.48
C LYS A 206 10.96 -22.68 -29.63
N THR A 207 10.61 -22.05 -28.53
CA THR A 207 10.29 -20.62 -28.44
C THR A 207 11.11 -20.00 -27.30
N LYS A 208 11.10 -18.68 -27.20
CA LYS A 208 11.65 -17.98 -26.03
C LYS A 208 10.62 -17.81 -24.93
N PHE A 209 9.33 -17.78 -25.28
CA PHE A 209 8.23 -17.53 -24.34
C PHE A 209 7.42 -18.79 -24.17
N HIS A 210 7.32 -19.25 -22.94
CA HIS A 210 6.71 -20.53 -22.61
C HIS A 210 5.53 -20.34 -21.67
N GLY A 211 4.55 -21.22 -21.81
CA GLY A 211 3.43 -21.39 -20.89
C GLY A 211 3.17 -22.87 -20.70
N PHE A 212 3.06 -23.31 -19.46
CA PHE A 212 2.89 -24.72 -19.13
C PHE A 212 1.99 -24.88 -17.91
N THR A 213 0.99 -25.75 -18.04
CA THR A 213 0.11 -26.11 -16.92
C THR A 213 0.55 -27.42 -16.30
N ILE A 214 0.89 -27.38 -15.03
CA ILE A 214 1.23 -28.54 -14.24
C ILE A 214 -0.05 -29.08 -13.61
N ASN A 215 -0.32 -30.38 -13.79
CA ASN A 215 -1.50 -31.07 -13.25
C ASN A 215 -1.09 -32.15 -12.24
N GLY A 216 -2.05 -32.62 -11.44
CA GLY A 216 -1.84 -33.72 -10.48
C GLY A 216 -1.10 -33.29 -9.21
N LEU A 217 -1.16 -32.00 -8.87
CA LEU A 217 -0.61 -31.48 -7.62
C LEU A 217 -1.49 -31.89 -6.42
N LYS A 218 -0.89 -31.91 -5.23
CA LYS A 218 -1.61 -32.13 -3.97
C LYS A 218 -2.14 -30.79 -3.42
N PRO A 219 -3.32 -30.74 -2.79
CA PRO A 219 -3.81 -29.53 -2.12
C PRO A 219 -2.91 -29.09 -0.96
N ALA A 220 -2.93 -27.79 -0.61
CA ALA A 220 -2.16 -27.17 0.48
C ALA A 220 -0.68 -27.60 0.55
N THR A 221 -0.06 -27.85 -0.60
CA THR A 221 1.29 -28.42 -0.67
C THR A 221 2.24 -27.40 -1.26
N ARG A 222 3.40 -27.22 -0.60
CA ARG A 222 4.46 -26.35 -1.10
C ARG A 222 5.25 -27.03 -2.19
N TYR A 223 5.42 -26.34 -3.30
CA TYR A 223 6.28 -26.77 -4.39
C TYR A 223 7.37 -25.74 -4.69
N LEU A 224 8.54 -26.26 -5.07
CA LEU A 224 9.63 -25.53 -5.68
C LEU A 224 9.66 -25.88 -7.16
N VAL A 225 9.54 -24.88 -8.02
CA VAL A 225 9.60 -25.05 -9.47
C VAL A 225 10.82 -24.34 -10.04
N SER A 226 11.58 -25.05 -10.87
CA SER A 226 12.70 -24.52 -11.64
C SER A 226 12.62 -24.95 -13.10
N ILE A 227 13.23 -24.14 -13.95
CA ILE A 227 13.27 -24.33 -15.39
C ILE A 227 14.72 -24.52 -15.83
N THR A 228 14.97 -25.53 -16.65
CA THR A 228 16.27 -25.76 -17.30
C THR A 228 16.09 -25.78 -18.82
N PRO A 229 16.44 -24.69 -19.52
CA PRO A 229 16.48 -24.68 -20.98
C PRO A 229 17.56 -25.63 -21.50
N GLU A 230 17.33 -26.28 -22.64
CA GLU A 230 18.33 -27.14 -23.26
C GLU A 230 19.59 -26.35 -23.64
N GLY A 231 20.74 -26.77 -23.10
CA GLY A 231 22.03 -26.08 -23.31
C GLY A 231 22.28 -24.88 -22.39
N ASP A 232 21.41 -24.61 -21.41
CA ASP A 232 21.54 -23.50 -20.45
C ASP A 232 21.46 -24.00 -18.99
N LYS A 233 21.64 -23.08 -18.03
CA LYS A 233 21.59 -23.36 -16.59
C LYS A 233 20.16 -23.43 -16.06
N GLU A 234 19.99 -24.17 -14.96
CA GLU A 234 18.75 -24.18 -14.19
C GLU A 234 18.49 -22.79 -13.57
N SER A 235 17.23 -22.38 -13.57
CA SER A 235 16.75 -21.16 -12.92
C SER A 235 16.84 -21.22 -11.40
N GLU A 236 16.72 -20.07 -10.74
CA GLU A 236 16.33 -20.06 -9.33
C GLU A 236 14.93 -20.68 -9.17
N ARG A 237 14.66 -21.27 -8.00
CA ARG A 237 13.44 -22.01 -7.70
C ARG A 237 12.35 -21.08 -7.15
N LEU A 238 11.26 -20.88 -7.88
CA LEU A 238 10.08 -20.21 -7.33
C LEU A 238 9.37 -21.15 -6.35
N SER A 239 8.99 -20.62 -5.18
CA SER A 239 8.16 -21.31 -4.20
C SER A 239 6.70 -20.92 -4.39
N PHE A 240 5.78 -21.87 -4.27
CA PHE A 240 4.35 -21.59 -4.16
C PHE A 240 3.60 -22.71 -3.44
N TYR A 241 2.40 -22.42 -2.95
CA TYR A 241 1.46 -23.44 -2.47
C TYR A 241 0.27 -23.57 -3.40
N THR A 242 -0.25 -24.78 -3.51
CA THR A 242 -1.58 -25.05 -4.08
C THR A 242 -2.69 -24.65 -3.12
N ALA A 243 -3.91 -24.48 -3.65
CA ALA A 243 -5.10 -24.13 -2.87
C ALA A 243 -5.46 -25.19 -1.82
N PRO A 244 -6.16 -24.81 -0.73
CA PRO A 244 -6.46 -25.70 0.37
C PRO A 244 -7.43 -26.83 -0.05
N PRO A 245 -7.50 -27.95 0.69
CA PRO A 245 -8.52 -28.97 0.49
C PRO A 245 -9.96 -28.42 0.54
N LYS A 246 -10.93 -29.23 0.13
CA LYS A 246 -12.36 -28.93 0.33
C LYS A 246 -12.68 -28.81 1.82
N GLY A 247 -13.50 -27.83 2.20
CA GLY A 247 -13.88 -27.56 3.59
C GLY A 247 -12.74 -27.01 4.46
N LYS A 248 -11.72 -26.41 3.81
CA LYS A 248 -10.53 -25.85 4.46
C LYS A 248 -10.14 -24.54 3.81
N THR A 249 -9.62 -23.62 4.62
CA THR A 249 -8.90 -22.43 4.17
C THR A 249 -7.43 -22.50 4.59
N MET A 250 -6.63 -21.54 4.15
CA MET A 250 -5.23 -21.43 4.54
C MET A 250 -4.77 -19.98 4.57
N TYR A 251 -3.77 -19.71 5.40
CA TYR A 251 -3.15 -18.40 5.51
C TYR A 251 -1.65 -18.50 5.75
N VAL A 252 -0.92 -17.46 5.31
CA VAL A 252 0.48 -17.27 5.66
C VAL A 252 0.56 -16.60 7.03
N HIS A 253 1.36 -17.18 7.91
CA HIS A 253 1.58 -16.72 9.27
C HIS A 253 3.03 -16.26 9.42
N LEU A 254 3.22 -14.94 9.56
CA LEU A 254 4.50 -14.31 9.86
C LEU A 254 4.57 -13.90 11.33
N LYS A 255 5.74 -14.04 11.95
CA LYS A 255 5.98 -13.64 13.34
C LYS A 255 6.90 -12.44 13.42
N PHE A 256 6.47 -11.37 14.06
CA PHE A 256 7.27 -10.17 14.30
C PHE A 256 7.64 -10.08 15.77
N VAL A 257 8.92 -9.82 16.04
CA VAL A 257 9.39 -9.49 17.40
C VAL A 257 9.42 -7.99 17.58
N ASN A 258 8.81 -7.51 18.65
CA ASN A 258 8.69 -6.09 19.00
C ASN A 258 9.39 -5.85 20.34
N VAL A 259 10.47 -5.08 20.34
CA VAL A 259 11.17 -4.69 21.58
C VAL A 259 10.76 -3.27 21.95
N ILE A 260 10.17 -3.11 23.13
CA ILE A 260 9.76 -1.82 23.68
C ILE A 260 10.80 -1.38 24.72
N PHE A 261 11.49 -0.30 24.42
CA PHE A 261 12.43 0.36 25.32
C PHE A 261 11.69 1.40 26.13
N THR A 262 11.48 1.15 27.43
CA THR A 262 10.64 1.98 28.32
C THR A 262 11.42 3.08 29.01
N ASN A 263 12.73 2.89 29.20
CA ASN A 263 13.59 3.81 29.94
C ASN A 263 14.56 4.53 29.00
N VAL A 264 14.01 5.36 28.13
CA VAL A 264 14.77 6.11 27.12
C VAL A 264 14.58 7.60 27.38
N THR A 265 15.68 8.33 27.57
CA THR A 265 15.64 9.80 27.70
C THR A 265 16.50 10.41 26.62
N ASN A 266 15.97 11.42 25.93
CA ASN A 266 16.78 12.13 24.96
C ASN A 266 18.01 12.74 25.65
N LYS A 267 19.20 12.53 25.11
CA LYS A 267 20.47 12.90 25.75
C LYS A 267 20.55 14.33 26.29
N PRO A 268 20.09 15.38 25.57
CA PRO A 268 19.90 16.73 26.09
C PRO A 268 19.13 16.87 27.41
N ASP A 269 18.21 15.96 27.72
CA ASP A 269 17.35 15.99 28.90
C ASP A 269 17.82 15.02 30.00
N ALA A 270 18.96 14.36 29.81
CA ALA A 270 19.44 13.30 30.72
C ALA A 270 19.80 13.80 32.14
N ASP A 271 19.98 15.11 32.32
CA ASP A 271 20.26 15.76 33.61
C ASP A 271 18.99 16.12 34.40
N LYS A 272 17.80 15.95 33.81
CA LYS A 272 16.53 16.37 34.41
C LYS A 272 16.03 15.35 35.45
N PRO A 273 15.26 15.79 36.47
CA PRO A 273 14.72 14.90 37.49
C PRO A 273 13.85 13.78 36.88
N GLY A 274 14.09 12.54 37.30
CA GLY A 274 13.34 11.37 36.80
C GLY A 274 13.72 10.93 35.37
N ALA A 275 14.87 11.38 34.86
CA ALA A 275 15.38 10.97 33.54
C ALA A 275 15.57 9.44 33.44
N ASP A 276 15.88 8.74 34.52
CA ASP A 276 16.11 7.28 34.56
C ASP A 276 14.88 6.47 35.00
N VAL A 277 13.70 7.09 35.08
CA VAL A 277 12.43 6.41 35.42
C VAL A 277 11.78 5.80 34.17
N PRO A 278 11.56 4.48 34.10
CA PRO A 278 10.88 3.87 32.96
C PRO A 278 9.44 4.40 32.75
N ALA A 279 8.95 4.27 31.52
CA ALA A 279 7.54 4.48 31.21
C ALA A 279 6.62 3.57 32.03
N SER A 280 5.38 4.03 32.28
CA SER A 280 4.43 3.25 33.07
C SER A 280 3.96 2.00 32.33
N ALA A 281 3.42 1.04 33.08
CA ALA A 281 2.80 -0.15 32.50
C ALA A 281 1.61 0.22 31.59
N GLU A 282 0.85 1.29 31.90
CA GLU A 282 -0.25 1.71 31.04
C GLU A 282 0.24 2.16 29.66
N GLU A 283 1.37 2.87 29.59
CA GLU A 283 1.98 3.30 28.33
C GLU A 283 2.52 2.13 27.52
N VAL A 284 3.12 1.14 28.18
CA VAL A 284 3.55 -0.10 27.52
C VAL A 284 2.35 -0.83 26.93
N GLU A 285 1.27 -0.99 27.69
CA GLU A 285 0.05 -1.65 27.21
C GLU A 285 -0.66 -0.84 26.13
N ARG A 286 -0.58 0.50 26.15
CA ARG A 286 -1.03 1.34 25.04
C ARG A 286 -0.29 0.95 23.77
N VAL A 287 1.04 1.03 23.76
CA VAL A 287 1.88 0.72 22.59
C VAL A 287 1.58 -0.68 22.04
N LYS A 288 1.49 -1.69 22.91
CA LYS A 288 1.15 -3.07 22.50
C LYS A 288 -0.21 -3.13 21.80
N ARG A 289 -1.25 -2.51 22.37
CA ARG A 289 -2.59 -2.48 21.77
C ARG A 289 -2.57 -1.82 20.39
N GLU A 290 -1.90 -0.67 20.22
CA GLU A 290 -1.89 0.00 18.92
C GLU A 290 -1.19 -0.83 17.85
N ILE A 291 -0.08 -1.50 18.19
CA ILE A 291 0.66 -2.39 17.28
C ILE A 291 -0.20 -3.61 16.91
N GLN A 292 -0.92 -4.17 17.88
CA GLN A 292 -1.76 -5.36 17.65
C GLN A 292 -2.88 -5.10 16.63
N MET A 293 -3.32 -3.86 16.45
CA MET A 293 -4.33 -3.52 15.44
C MET A 293 -3.84 -3.79 14.00
N ALA A 294 -2.53 -3.71 13.75
CA ALA A 294 -1.98 -4.05 12.43
C ALA A 294 -2.19 -5.51 12.04
N SER A 295 -2.26 -6.42 13.03
CA SER A 295 -2.61 -7.82 12.78
C SER A 295 -4.00 -7.96 12.19
N MET A 296 -4.98 -7.22 12.70
CA MET A 296 -6.35 -7.24 12.17
C MET A 296 -6.42 -6.61 10.78
N PHE A 297 -5.74 -5.47 10.57
CA PHE A 297 -5.70 -4.78 9.28
C PHE A 297 -5.24 -5.68 8.13
N TYR A 298 -4.09 -6.33 8.28
CA TYR A 298 -3.56 -7.22 7.25
C TYR A 298 -4.39 -8.50 7.11
N TRP A 299 -4.93 -9.00 8.22
CA TRP A 299 -5.81 -10.17 8.21
C TRP A 299 -7.04 -9.92 7.35
N ILE A 300 -7.79 -8.85 7.60
CA ILE A 300 -9.02 -8.53 6.87
C ILE A 300 -8.71 -8.15 5.42
N ASN A 301 -7.78 -7.21 5.19
CA ASN A 301 -7.58 -6.65 3.85
C ASN A 301 -6.85 -7.60 2.88
N SER A 302 -6.28 -8.70 3.39
CA SER A 302 -5.78 -9.81 2.55
C SER A 302 -6.86 -10.85 2.20
N GLY A 303 -8.09 -10.67 2.68
CA GLY A 303 -9.15 -11.68 2.62
C GLY A 303 -8.85 -12.89 3.50
N MET A 304 -8.32 -12.64 4.70
CA MET A 304 -7.94 -13.67 5.68
C MET A 304 -6.91 -14.66 5.14
N ARG A 305 -5.91 -14.15 4.40
CA ARG A 305 -4.82 -14.95 3.81
C ARG A 305 -3.45 -14.61 4.39
N PHE A 306 -3.34 -13.52 5.14
CA PHE A 306 -2.08 -13.01 5.65
C PHE A 306 -2.20 -12.58 7.10
N TYR A 307 -1.61 -13.36 8.01
CA TYR A 307 -1.59 -13.10 9.44
C TYR A 307 -0.18 -12.71 9.89
N VAL A 308 -0.10 -11.55 10.55
CA VAL A 308 1.11 -11.05 11.19
C VAL A 308 0.94 -11.11 12.71
N GLU A 309 1.63 -12.05 13.35
CA GLU A 309 1.66 -12.20 14.81
C GLU A 309 2.70 -11.24 15.40
N ASN A 310 2.30 -10.49 16.43
CA ASN A 310 3.19 -9.58 17.14
C ASN A 310 3.55 -10.14 18.52
N GLU A 311 4.82 -10.47 18.71
CA GLU A 311 5.34 -10.87 20.02
C GLU A 311 6.13 -9.72 20.65
N PHE A 312 5.92 -9.47 21.94
CA PHE A 312 6.47 -8.29 22.63
C PHE A 312 7.49 -8.65 23.71
N TYR A 313 8.60 -7.92 23.72
CA TYR A 313 9.58 -7.88 24.79
C TYR A 313 9.74 -6.45 25.29
N VAL A 314 9.99 -6.30 26.58
CA VAL A 314 10.08 -4.99 27.24
C VAL A 314 11.41 -4.92 27.99
N THR A 315 12.08 -3.76 27.93
CA THR A 315 13.31 -3.52 28.69
C THR A 315 13.32 -2.15 29.35
N ASP A 316 13.59 -2.16 30.66
CA ASP A 316 13.73 -0.97 31.51
C ASP A 316 15.19 -0.50 31.64
N LYS A 317 16.12 -1.12 30.90
CA LYS A 317 17.51 -0.66 30.84
C LYS A 317 17.52 0.80 30.39
N TYR A 318 18.29 1.63 31.10
CA TYR A 318 18.34 3.06 30.83
C TYR A 318 19.21 3.36 29.60
N TYR A 319 18.65 4.13 28.66
CA TYR A 319 19.33 4.59 27.45
C TYR A 319 19.24 6.10 27.28
N THR A 320 20.30 6.70 26.75
CA THR A 320 20.39 8.14 26.45
C THR A 320 20.85 8.39 25.02
N PRO A 321 20.03 8.02 24.01
CA PRO A 321 20.40 8.17 22.61
C PRO A 321 20.53 9.65 22.21
N ASP A 322 21.32 9.90 21.17
CA ASP A 322 21.34 11.20 20.49
C ASP A 322 19.95 11.52 19.91
N ASN A 323 19.73 12.79 19.54
CA ASN A 323 18.45 13.23 18.99
C ASN A 323 18.24 12.75 17.54
N THR A 324 17.86 11.48 17.39
CA THR A 324 17.53 10.85 16.11
C THR A 324 16.01 10.63 15.99
N PRO A 325 15.45 10.40 14.79
CA PRO A 325 14.07 9.94 14.63
C PRO A 325 13.80 8.53 15.19
N TYR A 326 14.82 7.75 15.53
CA TYR A 326 14.71 6.31 15.81
C TYR A 326 14.87 5.94 17.28
N GLY A 327 15.15 6.92 18.15
CA GLY A 327 15.42 6.67 19.57
C GLY A 327 16.64 5.78 19.75
N VAL A 328 16.48 4.63 20.41
CA VAL A 328 17.56 3.64 20.59
C VAL A 328 17.87 2.88 19.30
N GLY A 329 16.95 2.89 18.31
CA GLY A 329 17.13 2.18 17.04
C GLY A 329 18.36 2.62 16.26
N PHE A 330 18.99 1.67 15.58
CA PHE A 330 20.15 1.83 14.70
C PHE A 330 21.44 2.32 15.40
N THR A 331 21.51 2.18 16.72
CA THR A 331 22.68 2.57 17.52
C THR A 331 23.63 1.40 17.80
N GLY A 332 23.20 0.15 17.61
CA GLY A 332 23.91 -1.08 17.98
C GLY A 332 23.50 -1.63 19.36
N ASP A 333 23.11 -0.75 20.28
CA ASP A 333 22.57 -1.14 21.59
C ASP A 333 21.21 -1.83 21.45
N ASP A 334 20.43 -1.40 20.48
CA ASP A 334 19.13 -1.95 20.09
C ASP A 334 19.25 -3.43 19.66
N TRP A 335 20.23 -3.75 18.81
CA TRP A 335 20.48 -5.10 18.35
C TRP A 335 20.99 -6.02 19.46
N THR A 336 21.77 -5.46 20.40
CA THR A 336 22.25 -6.17 21.58
C THR A 336 21.07 -6.52 22.49
N ALA A 337 20.22 -5.55 22.82
CA ALA A 337 19.03 -5.76 23.65
C ALA A 337 18.08 -6.79 23.03
N LEU A 338 17.82 -6.71 21.72
CA LEU A 338 17.00 -7.67 21.01
C LEU A 338 17.53 -9.11 21.18
N LYS A 339 18.84 -9.33 20.97
CA LYS A 339 19.45 -10.66 21.13
C LYS A 339 19.33 -11.19 22.55
N GLU A 340 19.62 -10.35 23.54
CA GLU A 340 19.58 -10.72 24.96
C GLU A 340 18.17 -11.10 25.41
N LEU A 341 17.16 -10.27 25.06
CA LEU A 341 15.77 -10.51 25.44
C LEU A 341 15.20 -11.78 24.81
N VAL A 342 15.45 -11.97 23.51
CA VAL A 342 14.99 -13.18 22.80
C VAL A 342 15.67 -14.44 23.34
N ALA A 343 16.98 -14.38 23.61
CA ALA A 343 17.70 -15.51 24.19
C ALA A 343 17.25 -15.82 25.63
N ALA A 344 16.97 -14.80 26.44
CA ALA A 344 16.45 -14.96 27.81
C ALA A 344 15.09 -15.65 27.83
N ALA A 345 14.28 -15.48 26.79
CA ALA A 345 13.01 -16.18 26.60
C ALA A 345 13.16 -17.62 26.08
N GLY A 346 14.39 -18.12 25.91
CA GLY A 346 14.67 -19.43 25.35
C GLY A 346 14.38 -19.54 23.85
N LYS A 347 14.21 -18.41 23.16
CA LYS A 347 13.91 -18.33 21.73
C LYS A 347 15.15 -17.91 20.93
N LYS A 348 15.04 -18.02 19.61
CA LYS A 348 16.07 -17.60 18.67
C LYS A 348 15.55 -16.48 17.78
N LEU A 349 16.43 -15.59 17.33
CA LEU A 349 16.05 -14.59 16.31
C LEU A 349 15.57 -15.23 15.01
N SER A 350 15.90 -16.50 14.78
CA SER A 350 15.39 -17.29 13.68
C SER A 350 13.95 -17.77 13.84
N ASP A 351 13.30 -17.48 14.97
CA ASP A 351 11.89 -17.82 15.16
C ASP A 351 10.96 -16.72 14.60
N TYR A 352 11.55 -15.58 14.17
CA TYR A 352 10.84 -14.39 13.71
C TYR A 352 11.16 -14.01 12.27
N ASP A 353 10.14 -13.51 11.58
CA ASP A 353 10.14 -12.99 10.22
C ASP A 353 10.55 -11.52 10.15
N GLY A 354 10.08 -10.69 11.09
CA GLY A 354 10.38 -9.25 11.15
C GLY A 354 10.75 -8.79 12.55
N ARG A 355 11.38 -7.61 12.64
CA ARG A 355 11.91 -7.06 13.91
C ARG A 355 11.59 -5.58 14.03
N ASN A 356 11.07 -5.19 15.19
CA ASN A 356 10.69 -3.82 15.49
C ASN A 356 11.33 -3.35 16.80
N LEU A 357 11.93 -2.16 16.79
CA LEU A 357 12.64 -1.57 17.92
C LEU A 357 12.00 -0.21 18.26
N ILE A 358 11.29 -0.17 19.38
CA ILE A 358 10.27 0.83 19.66
C ILE A 358 10.65 1.59 20.92
N SER A 359 10.95 2.88 20.78
CA SER A 359 11.47 3.69 21.90
C SER A 359 10.38 4.56 22.52
N LEU A 360 10.07 4.36 23.80
CA LEU A 360 9.35 5.33 24.62
C LEU A 360 10.34 6.42 25.08
N GLU A 361 10.80 7.22 24.11
CA GLU A 361 11.75 8.31 24.37
C GLU A 361 11.05 9.50 25.04
N LYS A 362 11.51 9.82 26.26
CA LYS A 362 11.04 10.96 27.04
C LYS A 362 11.72 12.25 26.60
N ARG A 363 10.92 13.32 26.61
CA ARG A 363 11.31 14.72 26.42
C ARG A 363 10.84 15.57 27.58
N TRP A 364 11.74 16.42 28.06
CA TRP A 364 11.42 17.34 29.14
C TRP A 364 10.65 18.55 28.58
N ASP A 365 9.45 18.81 29.10
CA ASP A 365 8.75 20.07 28.89
C ASP A 365 9.20 21.05 29.99
N PRO A 366 10.05 22.05 29.68
CA PRO A 366 10.57 22.96 30.69
C PRO A 366 9.51 23.90 31.26
N GLU A 367 8.42 24.16 30.53
CA GLU A 367 7.35 25.06 30.97
C GLU A 367 6.42 24.36 31.96
N LYS A 368 6.05 23.11 31.68
CA LYS A 368 5.17 22.32 32.55
C LYS A 368 5.91 21.56 33.64
N GLN A 369 7.24 21.46 33.52
CA GLN A 369 8.10 20.61 34.35
C GLN A 369 7.63 19.15 34.37
N THR A 370 7.26 18.64 33.19
CA THR A 370 6.72 17.29 33.00
C THR A 370 7.43 16.56 31.87
N TRP A 371 7.45 15.24 31.94
CA TRP A 371 7.90 14.38 30.84
C TRP A 371 6.78 14.13 29.82
N THR A 372 7.15 14.11 28.54
CA THR A 372 6.27 13.69 27.44
C THR A 372 6.99 12.65 26.58
N PHE A 373 6.26 11.78 25.90
CA PHE A 373 6.86 10.84 24.95
C PHE A 373 6.86 11.44 23.54
N ALA A 374 8.01 11.40 22.86
CA ALA A 374 8.13 11.89 21.49
C ALA A 374 7.60 10.86 20.49
N GLY A 375 6.90 11.32 19.45
CA GLY A 375 6.62 10.54 18.24
C GLY A 375 7.72 10.73 17.18
N SER A 376 7.69 9.91 16.12
CA SER A 376 8.54 10.10 14.94
C SER A 376 7.90 9.47 13.69
N GLY A 377 8.48 9.73 12.51
CA GLY A 377 8.05 9.12 11.25
C GLY A 377 8.55 7.69 11.02
N GLY A 378 9.40 7.16 11.92
CA GLY A 378 9.99 5.83 11.77
C GLY A 378 11.09 5.73 10.71
N GLY A 379 11.67 4.54 10.60
CA GLY A 379 12.54 4.14 9.50
C GLY A 379 12.91 2.65 9.58
N THR A 380 13.33 2.10 8.45
CA THR A 380 13.60 0.66 8.29
C THR A 380 14.96 0.40 7.63
N TYR A 381 15.79 -0.44 8.25
CA TYR A 381 16.98 -1.01 7.61
C TYR A 381 16.67 -2.36 6.97
N GLY A 382 17.12 -2.52 5.72
CA GLY A 382 17.11 -3.80 4.99
C GLY A 382 15.86 -4.12 4.17
N PRO A 383 15.54 -3.32 3.13
CA PRO A 383 14.99 -3.90 1.89
C PRO A 383 15.86 -3.71 0.63
N GLU A 384 16.54 -2.57 0.48
CA GLU A 384 17.06 -2.13 -0.82
C GLU A 384 18.58 -2.33 -1.06
N GLY A 385 19.34 -2.69 -0.01
CA GLY A 385 20.82 -2.73 -0.11
C GLY A 385 21.53 -3.86 0.63
N GLU A 386 20.90 -4.48 1.63
CA GLU A 386 21.51 -5.58 2.40
C GLU A 386 20.55 -6.76 2.49
N PRO A 387 20.95 -7.95 2.01
CA PRO A 387 20.07 -9.12 2.06
C PRO A 387 19.85 -9.61 3.49
N GLY A 388 18.61 -9.94 3.87
CA GLY A 388 18.28 -10.44 5.21
C GLY A 388 16.84 -10.14 5.63
N TYR A 389 16.53 -10.26 6.91
CA TYR A 389 15.27 -9.75 7.45
C TYR A 389 15.39 -8.25 7.77
N GLY A 390 14.31 -7.51 7.53
CA GLY A 390 14.25 -6.10 7.87
C GLY A 390 14.21 -5.84 9.38
N VAL A 391 14.56 -4.61 9.73
CA VAL A 391 14.45 -4.06 11.09
C VAL A 391 13.85 -2.65 10.99
N SER A 392 12.70 -2.44 11.63
CA SER A 392 12.05 -1.13 11.72
C SER A 392 12.24 -0.51 13.09
N CYS A 393 12.43 0.80 13.13
CA CYS A 393 12.68 1.56 14.35
C CYS A 393 11.85 2.84 14.38
N TRP A 394 11.22 3.15 15.51
CA TRP A 394 10.49 4.41 15.69
C TRP A 394 10.32 4.80 17.17
N LYS A 395 9.82 6.00 17.41
CA LYS A 395 9.47 6.49 18.75
C LYS A 395 7.98 6.34 19.02
N ALA A 396 7.66 5.86 20.21
CA ALA A 396 6.33 5.36 20.54
C ALA A 396 5.37 6.40 21.13
N GLY A 397 5.73 7.68 21.11
CA GLY A 397 4.90 8.78 21.62
C GLY A 397 3.60 9.02 20.83
N GLY A 398 3.42 8.36 19.68
CA GLY A 398 2.15 8.33 18.96
C GLY A 398 2.22 7.50 17.68
N GLN A 399 1.05 7.19 17.12
CA GLN A 399 0.88 6.63 15.78
C GLN A 399 1.53 5.24 15.57
N ASN A 400 1.68 4.43 16.62
CA ASN A 400 2.38 3.14 16.50
C ASN A 400 1.68 2.17 15.54
N TYR A 401 0.35 2.23 15.43
CA TYR A 401 -0.40 1.44 14.46
C TYR A 401 -0.01 1.79 13.02
N TRP A 402 -0.03 3.09 12.68
CA TRP A 402 0.35 3.56 11.35
C TRP A 402 1.82 3.27 11.06
N LEU A 403 2.72 3.55 12.01
CA LEU A 403 4.14 3.27 11.88
C LEU A 403 4.40 1.78 11.66
N TRP A 404 3.65 0.90 12.32
CA TRP A 404 3.76 -0.53 12.06
C TRP A 404 3.35 -0.87 10.63
N VAL A 405 2.16 -0.43 10.18
CA VAL A 405 1.68 -0.70 8.81
C VAL A 405 2.64 -0.11 7.76
N HIS A 406 3.20 1.06 8.02
CA HIS A 406 4.16 1.75 7.15
C HIS A 406 5.53 1.09 7.12
N GLU A 407 6.22 1.05 8.26
CA GLU A 407 7.60 0.59 8.36
C GLU A 407 7.73 -0.91 8.17
N CYS A 408 6.78 -1.70 8.72
CA CYS A 408 6.79 -3.14 8.48
C CYS A 408 6.37 -3.48 7.04
N GLY A 409 5.67 -2.57 6.35
CA GLY A 409 5.43 -2.69 4.91
C GLY A 409 6.72 -2.81 4.10
N HIS A 410 7.75 -2.01 4.45
CA HIS A 410 9.10 -2.12 3.85
C HIS A 410 9.70 -3.50 4.10
N GLN A 411 9.55 -4.04 5.32
CA GLN A 411 10.03 -5.38 5.64
C GLN A 411 9.29 -6.44 4.82
N ILE A 412 7.96 -6.37 4.75
CA ILE A 412 7.10 -7.33 4.05
C ILE A 412 7.42 -7.37 2.56
N ASP A 413 7.55 -6.21 1.91
CA ASP A 413 7.96 -6.13 0.50
C ASP A 413 9.30 -6.81 0.26
N ALA A 414 10.28 -6.58 1.14
CA ALA A 414 11.56 -7.29 1.08
C ALA A 414 11.39 -8.81 1.12
N LEU A 415 10.53 -9.34 2.01
CA LEU A 415 10.29 -10.78 2.11
C LEU A 415 9.75 -11.34 0.79
N TYR A 416 8.85 -10.61 0.13
CA TYR A 416 8.33 -11.02 -1.18
C TYR A 416 9.37 -10.89 -2.29
N GLY A 417 10.12 -9.78 -2.34
CA GLY A 417 11.22 -9.59 -3.29
C GLY A 417 12.25 -10.73 -3.22
N TRP A 418 12.68 -11.09 -2.00
CA TRP A 418 13.59 -12.22 -1.78
C TRP A 418 12.93 -13.61 -1.96
N SER A 419 11.62 -13.68 -2.18
CA SER A 419 10.89 -14.92 -2.50
C SER A 419 10.82 -15.22 -4.00
N MET A 420 11.33 -14.32 -4.86
CA MET A 420 11.00 -14.25 -6.29
C MET A 420 9.49 -14.02 -6.53
N ALA A 421 8.79 -13.46 -5.55
CA ALA A 421 7.38 -13.16 -5.65
C ALA A 421 7.16 -11.81 -6.35
N PRO A 422 5.91 -11.50 -6.78
CA PRO A 422 5.55 -10.13 -7.11
C PRO A 422 5.84 -9.19 -5.94
N GLU A 423 6.31 -8.00 -6.27
CA GLU A 423 6.51 -6.88 -5.35
C GLU A 423 5.23 -6.61 -4.55
N PHE A 424 5.36 -6.44 -3.24
CA PHE A 424 4.24 -6.13 -2.34
C PHE A 424 4.24 -4.62 -2.14
N LEU A 425 3.49 -3.90 -2.97
CA LEU A 425 3.41 -2.44 -2.91
C LEU A 425 2.71 -1.97 -1.61
N PHE A 426 3.16 -0.84 -1.05
CA PHE A 426 2.57 -0.22 0.14
C PHE A 426 2.95 1.27 0.23
N ASN A 427 2.13 2.05 0.95
CA ASN A 427 2.34 3.41 1.52
C ASN A 427 2.92 4.59 0.72
N HIS A 428 3.73 4.38 -0.31
CA HIS A 428 4.37 5.43 -1.12
C HIS A 428 3.50 5.67 -2.36
N PHE A 429 2.38 6.35 -2.16
CA PHE A 429 1.36 6.52 -3.19
C PHE A 429 1.73 7.63 -4.18
N GLN A 430 1.96 7.23 -5.44
CA GLN A 430 2.20 8.16 -6.54
C GLN A 430 1.82 7.55 -7.90
N PRO A 431 1.51 8.39 -8.91
CA PRO A 431 1.10 7.92 -10.23
C PRO A 431 2.16 7.12 -11.01
N TRP A 432 3.45 7.40 -10.86
CA TRP A 432 4.49 6.76 -11.69
C TRP A 432 5.07 5.46 -11.12
N ASP A 433 4.86 5.17 -9.84
CA ASP A 433 5.21 3.86 -9.26
C ASP A 433 4.04 2.86 -9.33
N ASP A 434 2.95 3.24 -10.03
CA ASP A 434 1.73 2.44 -10.15
C ASP A 434 1.13 2.10 -8.76
N THR A 435 1.30 3.00 -7.79
CA THR A 435 0.76 2.88 -6.43
C THR A 435 -0.42 3.81 -6.17
N ALA A 436 -0.69 4.77 -7.05
CA ALA A 436 -1.88 5.62 -6.98
C ALA A 436 -3.04 5.05 -7.79
N HIS A 437 -4.11 4.67 -7.09
CA HIS A 437 -5.36 4.09 -7.62
C HIS A 437 -6.56 4.69 -6.87
N LEU A 438 -7.74 4.12 -7.05
CA LEU A 438 -9.01 4.55 -6.43
C LEU A 438 -9.04 4.31 -4.92
N HIS A 439 -8.21 5.03 -4.19
CA HIS A 439 -8.11 5.03 -2.73
C HIS A 439 -7.75 6.43 -2.23
N GLY A 440 -7.93 6.65 -0.94
CA GLY A 440 -7.51 7.81 -0.19
C GLY A 440 -6.08 7.71 0.34
N GLU A 441 -5.86 8.27 1.53
CA GLU A 441 -4.54 8.31 2.15
C GLU A 441 -4.25 7.07 3.01
N HIS A 442 -2.99 6.87 3.37
CA HIS A 442 -2.56 5.97 4.45
C HIS A 442 -3.25 4.59 4.45
N PHE A 443 -4.18 4.34 5.36
CA PHE A 443 -4.80 3.02 5.55
C PHE A 443 -5.63 2.58 4.33
N ASP A 444 -6.44 3.47 3.75
CA ASP A 444 -7.25 3.16 2.57
C ASP A 444 -6.37 2.70 1.40
N GLY A 445 -5.29 3.43 1.13
CA GLY A 445 -4.34 3.04 0.09
C GLY A 445 -3.65 1.70 0.35
N ASN A 446 -3.30 1.38 1.60
CA ASN A 446 -2.71 0.08 1.92
C ASN A 446 -3.73 -1.06 1.88
N ALA A 447 -4.97 -0.80 2.29
CA ALA A 447 -6.06 -1.75 2.22
C ALA A 447 -6.35 -2.08 0.76
N TRP A 448 -6.42 -1.05 -0.10
CA TRP A 448 -6.56 -1.20 -1.54
C TRP A 448 -5.44 -2.06 -2.14
N LEU A 449 -4.18 -1.83 -1.78
CA LEU A 449 -3.03 -2.61 -2.28
C LEU A 449 -3.07 -4.06 -1.79
N CYS A 450 -3.45 -4.34 -0.55
CA CYS A 450 -3.66 -5.71 -0.07
C CYS A 450 -4.75 -6.43 -0.88
N ARG A 451 -5.86 -5.73 -1.14
CA ARG A 451 -7.00 -6.24 -1.91
C ARG A 451 -6.65 -6.48 -3.38
N GLU A 452 -5.85 -5.60 -4.01
CA GLU A 452 -5.29 -5.84 -5.36
C GLU A 452 -4.33 -7.03 -5.37
N PHE A 453 -3.48 -7.16 -4.36
CA PHE A 453 -2.53 -8.27 -4.28
C PHE A 453 -3.26 -9.62 -4.26
N ALA A 454 -4.39 -9.71 -3.53
CA ALA A 454 -5.29 -10.86 -3.56
C ALA A 454 -6.11 -10.98 -4.86
N GLY A 455 -6.37 -9.87 -5.55
CA GLY A 455 -7.13 -9.81 -6.79
C GLY A 455 -8.62 -9.53 -6.61
N TYR A 456 -9.03 -9.00 -5.45
CA TYR A 456 -10.37 -8.42 -5.24
C TYR A 456 -10.55 -7.14 -6.06
N TYR A 457 -9.45 -6.42 -6.28
CA TYR A 457 -9.34 -5.29 -7.19
C TYR A 457 -8.31 -5.59 -8.29
N THR A 458 -8.48 -4.94 -9.43
CA THR A 458 -7.46 -4.87 -10.48
C THR A 458 -7.25 -3.41 -10.86
N ARG A 459 -6.22 -3.12 -11.66
CA ARG A 459 -5.99 -1.77 -12.18
C ARG A 459 -7.15 -1.25 -13.04
N GLU A 460 -7.94 -2.15 -13.64
CA GLU A 460 -9.13 -1.81 -14.42
C GLU A 460 -10.42 -1.78 -13.60
N HIS A 461 -10.44 -2.52 -12.48
CA HIS A 461 -11.60 -2.65 -11.61
C HIS A 461 -11.19 -2.34 -10.16
N GLN A 462 -11.27 -1.07 -9.78
CA GLN A 462 -10.60 -0.55 -8.58
C GLN A 462 -11.51 -0.37 -7.36
N GLY A 463 -12.71 -0.95 -7.34
CA GLY A 463 -13.67 -0.76 -6.25
C GLY A 463 -14.86 -1.71 -6.31
N TRP A 464 -16.02 -1.27 -5.82
CA TRP A 464 -17.22 -2.09 -5.74
C TRP A 464 -17.83 -2.44 -7.12
N PRO A 465 -18.43 -3.65 -7.28
CA PRO A 465 -18.39 -4.77 -6.32
C PRO A 465 -16.99 -5.41 -6.28
N MET A 466 -16.57 -5.95 -5.13
CA MET A 466 -15.32 -6.71 -5.07
C MET A 466 -15.38 -7.90 -6.03
N LEU A 467 -14.24 -8.25 -6.63
CA LEU A 467 -14.14 -9.40 -7.52
C LEU A 467 -13.81 -10.67 -6.76
N GLU A 468 -14.22 -11.81 -7.30
CA GLU A 468 -13.64 -13.10 -6.92
C GLU A 468 -12.12 -13.08 -7.13
N PRO A 469 -11.32 -13.32 -6.07
CA PRO A 469 -9.89 -13.06 -6.10
C PRO A 469 -9.18 -14.07 -7.00
N LYS A 470 -8.48 -13.58 -8.04
CA LYS A 470 -7.73 -14.44 -8.99
C LYS A 470 -6.25 -14.57 -8.69
N THR A 471 -5.70 -13.73 -7.81
CA THR A 471 -4.26 -13.67 -7.51
C THR A 471 -3.93 -13.89 -6.04
N TRP A 472 -4.87 -14.40 -5.24
CA TRP A 472 -4.70 -14.71 -3.81
C TRP A 472 -3.45 -15.56 -3.53
N PHE A 473 -3.08 -16.44 -4.48
CA PHE A 473 -1.90 -17.30 -4.37
C PHE A 473 -0.59 -16.53 -4.25
N ARG A 474 -0.56 -15.23 -4.61
CA ARG A 474 0.62 -14.36 -4.45
C ARG A 474 1.10 -14.34 -3.01
N TYR A 475 0.19 -14.28 -2.02
CA TYR A 475 0.57 -14.37 -0.60
C TYR A 475 1.38 -15.64 -0.31
N PHE A 476 1.02 -16.75 -0.94
CA PHE A 476 1.60 -18.07 -0.73
C PHE A 476 2.84 -18.35 -1.58
N THR A 477 3.36 -17.35 -2.29
CA THR A 477 4.69 -17.44 -2.92
C THR A 477 5.82 -17.09 -1.95
N ASN A 478 5.47 -16.46 -0.82
CA ASN A 478 6.41 -16.06 0.21
C ASN A 478 7.21 -17.27 0.72
N ARG A 479 8.54 -17.16 0.80
CA ARG A 479 9.44 -18.16 1.41
C ARG A 479 9.47 -18.03 2.94
N TRP A 480 9.00 -16.90 3.46
CA TRP A 480 8.91 -16.59 4.89
C TRP A 480 7.60 -17.05 5.51
N GLY A 481 7.57 -17.09 6.85
CA GLY A 481 6.44 -17.60 7.62
C GLY A 481 6.20 -19.10 7.49
N VAL A 482 5.08 -19.51 8.08
CA VAL A 482 4.48 -20.84 7.95
C VAL A 482 3.11 -20.71 7.30
N VAL A 483 2.68 -21.73 6.55
CA VAL A 483 1.32 -21.78 6.02
C VAL A 483 0.50 -22.70 6.90
N GLU A 484 -0.57 -22.14 7.44
CA GLU A 484 -1.52 -22.84 8.29
C GLU A 484 -2.74 -23.24 7.45
N VAL A 485 -3.28 -24.43 7.69
CA VAL A 485 -4.50 -24.95 7.03
C VAL A 485 -5.53 -25.23 8.10
N VAL A 486 -6.72 -24.66 7.96
CA VAL A 486 -7.74 -24.62 9.01
C VAL A 486 -9.12 -24.92 8.45
N ASP A 487 -10.06 -25.29 9.32
CA ASP A 487 -11.46 -25.54 8.95
C ASP A 487 -12.11 -24.26 8.40
N ASP A 488 -12.85 -24.42 7.30
CA ASP A 488 -13.65 -23.41 6.58
C ASP A 488 -14.71 -24.23 5.83
N LYS A 489 -15.80 -24.53 6.52
CA LYS A 489 -16.70 -25.61 6.11
C LYS A 489 -17.55 -25.25 4.89
N ASP A 490 -17.88 -23.99 4.69
CA ASP A 490 -18.63 -23.52 3.52
C ASP A 490 -17.74 -23.05 2.36
N GLU A 491 -16.43 -22.90 2.56
CA GLU A 491 -15.44 -22.45 1.59
C GLU A 491 -15.65 -20.98 1.16
N ASP A 492 -15.98 -20.10 2.10
CA ASP A 492 -16.01 -18.64 1.89
C ASP A 492 -14.63 -17.98 2.15
N GLY A 493 -13.76 -18.67 2.89
CA GLY A 493 -12.39 -18.24 3.18
C GLY A 493 -12.15 -17.78 4.62
N ILE A 494 -13.17 -17.64 5.46
CA ILE A 494 -13.05 -17.36 6.90
C ILE A 494 -12.77 -18.69 7.63
N PRO A 495 -11.81 -18.73 8.57
CA PRO A 495 -11.68 -19.88 9.45
C PRO A 495 -12.95 -20.08 10.31
N ASP A 496 -13.45 -21.32 10.45
CA ASP A 496 -14.63 -21.61 11.29
C ASP A 496 -14.39 -21.23 12.77
N LYS A 497 -13.24 -21.65 13.30
CA LYS A 497 -12.83 -21.43 14.69
C LYS A 497 -11.34 -21.71 14.83
N ASP A 498 -10.53 -20.66 14.80
CA ASP A 498 -9.10 -20.76 15.04
C ASP A 498 -8.64 -19.69 16.03
N PRO A 499 -8.34 -20.05 17.30
CA PRO A 499 -7.95 -19.09 18.32
C PRO A 499 -6.61 -18.38 18.02
N ARG A 500 -5.86 -18.81 16.99
CA ARG A 500 -4.57 -18.20 16.62
C ARG A 500 -4.72 -16.93 15.80
N VAL A 501 -5.81 -16.78 15.04
CA VAL A 501 -6.03 -15.62 14.15
C VAL A 501 -6.79 -14.51 14.86
N PRO A 502 -6.76 -13.25 14.37
CA PRO A 502 -7.46 -12.14 15.01
C PRO A 502 -9.00 -12.24 14.94
N LEU A 503 -9.53 -12.79 13.85
CA LEU A 503 -10.97 -12.96 13.59
C LEU A 503 -11.23 -14.29 12.88
N ASP A 504 -12.29 -14.97 13.27
CA ASP A 504 -12.85 -16.20 12.68
C ASP A 504 -14.39 -16.12 12.73
N GLU A 505 -15.09 -17.09 12.14
CA GLU A 505 -16.55 -17.16 12.09
C GLU A 505 -17.18 -17.05 13.50
N GLU A 506 -16.65 -17.77 14.49
CA GLU A 506 -17.18 -17.75 15.87
C GLU A 506 -17.11 -16.35 16.50
N ARG A 507 -16.02 -15.60 16.28
CA ARG A 507 -15.87 -14.23 16.79
C ARG A 507 -16.56 -13.18 15.93
N TRP A 508 -16.67 -13.42 14.62
CA TRP A 508 -17.39 -12.54 13.70
C TRP A 508 -18.91 -12.65 13.90
N GLY A 509 -19.38 -13.83 14.29
CA GLY A 509 -20.79 -14.10 14.52
C GLY A 509 -21.52 -14.53 13.24
N SER A 510 -20.81 -14.97 12.22
CA SER A 510 -21.36 -15.65 11.04
C SER A 510 -21.68 -17.14 11.34
N ASP A 511 -22.31 -17.82 10.40
CA ASP A 511 -22.64 -19.25 10.44
C ASP A 511 -21.64 -20.01 9.56
N PRO A 512 -20.72 -20.83 10.14
CA PRO A 512 -19.64 -21.50 9.40
C PRO A 512 -20.13 -22.56 8.39
N SER A 513 -21.45 -22.71 8.21
CA SER A 513 -22.04 -23.57 7.20
C SER A 513 -22.69 -22.83 6.04
N LYS A 514 -22.59 -21.50 6.01
CA LYS A 514 -23.17 -20.63 5.00
C LYS A 514 -22.22 -19.50 4.66
N LYS A 515 -21.85 -19.41 3.38
CA LYS A 515 -21.04 -18.31 2.86
C LYS A 515 -21.63 -16.91 3.04
N ASP A 516 -22.94 -16.84 3.23
CA ASP A 516 -23.75 -15.63 3.34
C ASP A 516 -24.82 -15.97 4.38
N THR A 517 -24.61 -15.50 5.61
CA THR A 517 -25.32 -15.96 6.80
C THR A 517 -26.78 -15.50 6.79
N ASP A 518 -27.04 -14.27 6.34
CA ASP A 518 -28.38 -13.68 6.27
C ASP A 518 -29.05 -13.74 4.89
N GLY A 519 -28.31 -14.11 3.85
CA GLY A 519 -28.80 -14.39 2.51
C GLY A 519 -29.12 -13.13 1.70
N ASP A 520 -28.42 -12.03 1.95
CA ASP A 520 -28.67 -10.75 1.29
C ASP A 520 -27.94 -10.57 -0.06
N GLY A 521 -26.93 -11.41 -0.31
CA GLY A 521 -26.09 -11.41 -1.50
C GLY A 521 -24.65 -10.92 -1.29
N LEU A 522 -24.27 -10.48 -0.09
CA LEU A 522 -22.89 -10.24 0.32
C LEU A 522 -22.41 -11.44 1.15
N SER A 523 -21.27 -12.04 0.81
CA SER A 523 -20.72 -13.12 1.64
C SER A 523 -20.18 -12.59 2.97
N ASP A 524 -20.13 -13.43 3.99
CA ASP A 524 -19.64 -13.08 5.33
C ASP A 524 -18.21 -12.51 5.29
N LEU A 525 -17.34 -13.06 4.42
CA LEU A 525 -16.02 -12.49 4.14
C LEU A 525 -16.06 -11.08 3.56
N TYR A 526 -17.00 -10.80 2.64
CA TYR A 526 -17.10 -9.49 1.99
C TYR A 526 -17.72 -8.46 2.92
N GLU A 527 -18.62 -8.86 3.80
CA GLU A 527 -19.11 -8.06 4.92
C GLU A 527 -17.97 -7.69 5.88
N ALA A 528 -17.14 -8.68 6.28
CA ALA A 528 -15.97 -8.42 7.11
C ALA A 528 -14.98 -7.44 6.43
N MET A 529 -14.83 -7.52 5.10
CA MET A 529 -13.98 -6.65 4.29
C MET A 529 -14.63 -5.31 3.89
N ALA A 530 -15.91 -5.09 4.17
CA ALA A 530 -16.58 -3.81 3.91
C ALA A 530 -16.00 -2.67 4.75
N CYS A 531 -15.29 -3.02 5.82
CA CYS A 531 -14.50 -2.14 6.66
C CYS A 531 -13.01 -2.54 6.59
N GLU A 532 -12.10 -1.58 6.71
CA GLU A 532 -10.65 -1.82 6.75
C GLU A 532 -10.14 -2.24 8.13
N TRP A 533 -11.01 -2.16 9.14
CA TRP A 533 -10.73 -2.44 10.56
C TRP A 533 -9.75 -1.45 11.18
N VAL A 534 -9.90 -0.18 10.80
CA VAL A 534 -9.11 0.94 11.34
C VAL A 534 -9.91 1.66 12.42
N ASP A 535 -9.55 1.44 13.69
CA ASP A 535 -10.24 2.07 14.83
C ASP A 535 -9.88 3.56 14.98
N TYR A 536 -8.63 3.90 14.70
CA TYR A 536 -8.11 5.25 14.63
C TYR A 536 -6.93 5.30 13.65
N GLY A 537 -6.98 6.26 12.74
CA GLY A 537 -5.95 6.47 11.74
C GLY A 537 -4.92 7.51 12.16
N LEU A 538 -4.05 7.86 11.21
CA LEU A 538 -3.12 8.98 11.31
C LEU A 538 -3.86 10.34 11.42
N GLY A 539 -4.13 10.78 12.65
CA GLY A 539 -4.76 12.08 12.92
C GLY A 539 -6.27 12.13 12.72
N GLU A 540 -6.92 10.99 12.48
CA GLU A 540 -8.36 10.85 12.27
C GLU A 540 -8.91 9.70 13.11
N ILE A 541 -10.08 9.89 13.71
CA ILE A 541 -10.76 8.87 14.51
C ILE A 541 -12.25 8.87 14.19
N TRP A 542 -12.89 7.72 14.23
CA TRP A 542 -14.34 7.62 14.03
C TRP A 542 -15.12 8.52 14.97
N ALA A 543 -16.14 9.20 14.45
CA ALA A 543 -17.16 9.88 15.23
C ALA A 543 -18.10 8.84 15.84
N GLY A 544 -18.30 8.91 17.17
CA GLY A 544 -19.12 7.94 17.88
C GLY A 544 -18.42 6.59 18.11
N PRO A 545 -19.17 5.57 18.56
CA PRO A 545 -18.60 4.26 18.93
C PRO A 545 -18.24 3.43 17.69
N ILE A 546 -17.04 2.85 17.67
CA ILE A 546 -16.50 2.02 16.57
C ILE A 546 -17.41 0.85 16.21
N THR A 547 -18.15 0.28 17.19
CA THR A 547 -19.06 -0.85 16.96
C THR A 547 -20.22 -0.53 16.02
N LYS A 548 -20.50 0.75 15.74
CA LYS A 548 -21.50 1.17 14.75
C LYS A 548 -20.94 1.26 13.32
N HIS A 549 -19.62 1.12 13.17
CA HIS A 549 -18.89 1.29 11.90
C HIS A 549 -18.31 -0.04 11.43
N ARG A 550 -19.06 -1.13 11.64
CA ARG A 550 -18.74 -2.50 11.24
C ARG A 550 -19.98 -3.15 10.65
N SER A 551 -19.80 -3.96 9.62
CA SER A 551 -20.87 -4.80 9.06
C SER A 551 -21.31 -5.88 10.07
N ASN A 552 -22.46 -6.51 9.83
CA ASN A 552 -23.01 -7.55 10.67
C ASN A 552 -23.57 -8.69 9.81
N PRO A 553 -22.97 -9.90 9.82
CA PRO A 553 -23.35 -11.01 8.95
C PRO A 553 -24.74 -11.59 9.18
N ARG A 554 -25.47 -11.05 10.16
CA ARG A 554 -26.84 -11.46 10.50
C ARG A 554 -27.86 -10.37 10.23
N ASN A 555 -27.46 -9.27 9.60
CA ASN A 555 -28.33 -8.15 9.32
C ASN A 555 -28.25 -7.72 7.83
N PRO A 556 -29.29 -7.99 7.02
CA PRO A 556 -29.23 -7.85 5.56
C PRO A 556 -29.29 -6.39 5.04
N ASP A 557 -29.06 -5.43 5.93
CA ASP A 557 -29.05 -3.97 5.77
C ASP A 557 -28.40 -3.43 7.07
N THR A 558 -27.07 -3.55 7.15
CA THR A 558 -26.27 -3.31 8.36
C THR A 558 -26.49 -1.91 8.90
N ASP A 559 -26.40 -0.91 8.03
CA ASP A 559 -26.43 0.51 8.42
C ASP A 559 -27.85 1.11 8.44
N GLY A 560 -28.84 0.41 7.87
CA GLY A 560 -30.24 0.80 7.90
C GLY A 560 -30.60 1.92 6.94
N ASP A 561 -29.82 2.14 5.88
CA ASP A 561 -30.10 3.17 4.86
C ASP A 561 -31.25 2.76 3.90
N GLY A 562 -31.65 1.48 3.96
CA GLY A 562 -32.71 0.86 3.16
C GLY A 562 -32.22 0.15 1.89
N ILE A 563 -30.91 0.05 1.66
CA ILE A 563 -30.26 -0.75 0.62
C ILE A 563 -29.67 -1.97 1.31
N LYS A 564 -29.93 -3.17 0.77
CA LYS A 564 -29.30 -4.39 1.30
C LYS A 564 -27.80 -4.38 1.08
N ASP A 565 -27.00 -4.89 2.00
CA ASP A 565 -25.53 -4.90 1.95
C ASP A 565 -25.02 -5.54 0.64
N GLY A 566 -25.62 -6.64 0.18
CA GLY A 566 -25.33 -7.30 -1.10
C GLY A 566 -25.55 -6.44 -2.36
N LYS A 567 -26.18 -5.26 -2.22
CA LYS A 567 -26.40 -4.27 -3.28
C LYS A 567 -25.87 -2.89 -2.93
N ASP A 568 -25.32 -2.72 -1.74
CA ASP A 568 -24.82 -1.46 -1.26
C ASP A 568 -23.30 -1.37 -1.51
N PRO A 569 -22.81 -0.34 -2.22
CA PRO A 569 -21.37 -0.05 -2.24
C PRO A 569 -20.79 0.34 -0.87
N TYR A 570 -21.64 0.65 0.11
CA TYR A 570 -21.28 1.31 1.36
C TYR A 570 -22.04 0.79 2.60
N PRO A 571 -22.08 -0.54 2.86
CA PRO A 571 -22.97 -1.18 3.85
C PRO A 571 -22.69 -0.83 5.33
N ILE A 572 -21.74 0.07 5.60
CA ILE A 572 -21.41 0.54 6.95
C ILE A 572 -21.68 2.04 7.12
N TYR A 573 -22.30 2.68 6.12
CA TYR A 573 -22.54 4.12 6.09
C TYR A 573 -24.03 4.38 5.92
N PRO A 574 -24.73 4.90 6.96
CA PRO A 574 -26.19 5.06 6.97
C PRO A 574 -26.68 6.23 6.09
N PHE A 575 -26.00 6.47 4.97
CA PHE A 575 -26.15 7.60 4.06
C PHE A 575 -26.17 7.10 2.62
N LYS A 576 -27.17 7.55 1.86
CA LYS A 576 -27.26 7.21 0.45
C LYS A 576 -26.11 7.84 -0.35
N PRO A 577 -25.49 7.11 -1.29
CA PRO A 577 -24.38 7.62 -2.11
C PRO A 577 -24.87 8.52 -3.26
N GLU A 578 -25.69 9.53 -2.94
CA GLU A 578 -26.32 10.43 -3.90
C GLU A 578 -26.35 11.88 -3.38
N VAL A 579 -26.07 12.83 -4.28
CA VAL A 579 -26.25 14.26 -4.03
C VAL A 579 -27.17 14.87 -5.08
N ARG A 580 -28.28 15.46 -4.64
CA ARG A 580 -29.35 15.98 -5.50
C ARG A 580 -29.04 17.37 -6.07
N GLU A 581 -29.64 17.68 -7.21
CA GLU A 581 -29.58 19.01 -7.81
C GLU A 581 -30.33 20.00 -6.90
N LEU A 582 -29.57 20.82 -6.18
CA LEU A 582 -30.04 21.74 -5.16
C LEU A 582 -29.01 22.84 -4.94
N LYS A 583 -29.47 24.09 -5.02
CA LYS A 583 -28.68 25.22 -4.57
C LYS A 583 -28.82 25.39 -3.07
N LEU A 584 -27.69 25.50 -2.37
CA LEU A 584 -27.66 25.80 -0.94
C LEU A 584 -27.28 27.27 -0.70
N THR A 585 -27.84 27.86 0.36
CA THR A 585 -27.46 29.19 0.85
C THR A 585 -27.12 29.15 2.33
N LEU A 586 -26.24 30.06 2.79
CA LEU A 586 -25.91 30.16 4.22
C LEU A 586 -27.15 30.48 5.07
N ALA A 587 -28.08 31.29 4.54
CA ALA A 587 -29.32 31.64 5.23
C ALA A 587 -30.19 30.41 5.53
N GLU A 588 -30.33 29.48 4.58
CA GLU A 588 -31.06 28.22 4.76
C GLU A 588 -30.36 27.29 5.74
N LEU A 589 -29.03 27.19 5.68
CA LEU A 589 -28.24 26.41 6.63
C LEU A 589 -28.42 26.92 8.07
N LYS A 590 -28.40 28.25 8.27
CA LYS A 590 -28.67 28.87 9.58
C LYS A 590 -30.08 28.57 10.09
N ALA A 591 -31.08 28.62 9.20
CA ALA A 591 -32.49 28.42 9.55
C ALA A 591 -32.85 26.95 9.83
N GLY A 592 -31.99 26.00 9.47
CA GLY A 592 -32.31 24.59 9.44
C GLY A 592 -32.90 24.19 8.08
N PRO A 593 -32.11 23.58 7.19
CA PRO A 593 -32.59 23.19 5.87
C PRO A 593 -33.79 22.23 5.95
N LYS A 594 -34.77 22.41 5.05
CA LYS A 594 -35.92 21.49 4.92
C LYS A 594 -35.59 20.23 4.09
N VAL A 595 -34.33 20.04 3.78
CA VAL A 595 -33.81 18.87 3.05
C VAL A 595 -33.09 17.97 4.04
N ALA A 596 -33.08 16.66 3.77
CA ALA A 596 -32.29 15.74 4.57
C ALA A 596 -30.79 16.08 4.41
N PRO A 597 -29.99 15.93 5.49
CA PRO A 597 -28.55 16.05 5.38
C PRO A 597 -27.99 14.95 4.47
N PHE A 598 -26.88 15.25 3.82
CA PHE A 598 -26.09 14.27 3.08
C PHE A 598 -25.46 13.27 4.04
N ALA A 599 -24.92 13.75 5.17
CA ALA A 599 -24.39 12.89 6.21
C ALA A 599 -24.50 13.56 7.59
N THR A 600 -24.44 12.77 8.66
CA THR A 600 -24.51 13.28 10.03
C THR A 600 -23.37 12.73 10.89
N MET A 601 -22.76 13.61 11.67
CA MET A 601 -21.79 13.27 12.70
C MET A 601 -22.50 13.30 14.06
N ASP A 602 -22.46 12.18 14.78
CA ASP A 602 -22.99 12.07 16.14
C ASP A 602 -21.90 11.57 17.10
N ASP A 603 -21.14 12.50 17.67
CA ASP A 603 -20.13 12.23 18.69
C ASP A 603 -20.42 13.08 19.95
N PRO A 604 -20.16 12.55 21.17
CA PRO A 604 -20.29 13.34 22.39
C PRO A 604 -19.46 14.64 22.41
N ALA A 605 -18.33 14.68 21.72
CA ALA A 605 -17.49 15.87 21.62
C ALA A 605 -17.97 16.86 20.54
N TYR A 606 -18.67 16.39 19.51
CA TYR A 606 -19.18 17.25 18.43
C TYR A 606 -20.29 16.57 17.63
N LYS A 607 -21.30 17.36 17.26
CA LYS A 607 -22.40 16.91 16.41
C LYS A 607 -22.60 17.88 15.27
N CYS A 608 -22.74 17.37 14.06
CA CYS A 608 -23.10 18.21 12.93
C CYS A 608 -23.86 17.45 11.84
N SER A 609 -24.58 18.22 11.03
CA SER A 609 -25.16 17.77 9.78
C SER A 609 -24.36 18.37 8.63
N VAL A 610 -23.95 17.52 7.70
CA VAL A 610 -23.33 17.90 6.43
C VAL A 610 -24.40 17.86 5.36
N TYR A 611 -24.49 18.92 4.57
CA TYR A 611 -25.38 19.05 3.43
C TYR A 611 -24.55 19.14 2.17
N ALA A 612 -25.03 18.55 1.08
CA ALA A 612 -24.41 18.68 -0.22
C ALA A 612 -25.49 18.95 -1.26
N GLY A 613 -25.14 19.72 -2.28
CA GLY A 613 -26.01 20.04 -3.40
C GLY A 613 -25.18 20.44 -4.61
N TRP A 614 -25.78 20.43 -5.78
CA TRP A 614 -25.13 20.90 -6.99
C TRP A 614 -26.11 21.57 -7.94
N ASP A 615 -25.59 22.39 -8.85
CA ASP A 615 -26.29 22.83 -10.05
C ASP A 615 -25.31 22.84 -11.24
N LYS A 616 -25.78 23.28 -12.41
CA LYS A 616 -24.94 23.34 -13.63
C LYS A 616 -23.67 24.20 -13.50
N ASN A 617 -23.59 25.05 -12.48
CA ASN A 617 -22.53 26.04 -12.28
C ASN A 617 -21.72 25.80 -11.01
N ASN A 618 -22.26 25.19 -9.94
CA ASN A 618 -21.57 25.08 -8.66
C ASN A 618 -21.87 23.76 -7.93
N PHE A 619 -20.89 23.28 -7.19
CA PHE A 619 -21.04 22.31 -6.13
C PHE A 619 -21.10 23.04 -4.78
N TYR A 620 -21.99 22.60 -3.90
CA TYR A 620 -22.26 23.20 -2.62
C TYR A 620 -22.01 22.19 -1.51
N LEU A 621 -21.26 22.59 -0.48
CA LEU A 621 -21.10 21.83 0.76
C LEU A 621 -21.47 22.71 1.94
N GLY A 622 -22.46 22.28 2.72
CA GLY A 622 -22.94 22.97 3.91
C GLY A 622 -22.62 22.20 5.18
N ILE A 623 -22.29 22.91 6.26
CA ILE A 623 -22.14 22.35 7.60
C ILE A 623 -23.10 23.09 8.53
N LYS A 624 -23.89 22.37 9.33
CA LYS A 624 -24.67 22.94 10.44
C LYS A 624 -24.34 22.17 11.73
N SER A 625 -24.07 22.92 12.79
CA SER A 625 -23.79 22.41 14.12
C SER A 625 -24.37 23.35 15.18
N ASP A 626 -24.55 22.85 16.40
CA ASP A 626 -24.92 23.66 17.56
C ASP A 626 -23.71 24.30 18.23
N ASN A 627 -22.50 23.80 17.94
CA ASN A 627 -21.24 24.32 18.46
C ASN A 627 -20.28 24.63 17.32
N THR A 628 -19.48 25.67 17.50
CA THR A 628 -18.41 26.02 16.56
C THR A 628 -17.25 25.01 16.69
N PRO A 629 -16.80 24.38 15.58
CA PRO A 629 -15.64 23.50 15.62
C PRO A 629 -14.36 24.32 15.78
N GLU A 630 -13.29 23.68 16.26
CA GLU A 630 -11.95 24.29 16.24
C GLU A 630 -11.39 24.28 14.82
N THR A 631 -11.49 23.13 14.15
CA THR A 631 -11.07 22.95 12.77
C THR A 631 -12.00 22.01 12.00
N ALA A 632 -12.00 22.10 10.68
CA ALA A 632 -12.55 21.08 9.79
C ALA A 632 -11.63 20.86 8.58
N ARG A 633 -11.55 19.63 8.09
CA ARG A 633 -10.82 19.20 6.89
C ARG A 633 -11.81 18.52 5.96
N ILE A 634 -11.83 18.92 4.69
CA ILE A 634 -12.65 18.29 3.66
C ILE A 634 -11.78 18.00 2.45
N TYR A 635 -11.76 16.75 2.00
CA TYR A 635 -11.14 16.37 0.73
C TYR A 635 -12.22 16.07 -0.30
N LEU A 636 -11.99 16.51 -1.53
CA LEU A 636 -12.86 16.21 -2.65
C LEU A 636 -12.03 15.68 -3.81
N ASP A 637 -12.41 14.51 -4.33
CA ASP A 637 -11.89 13.93 -5.58
C ASP A 637 -13.01 14.01 -6.63
N PHE A 638 -12.95 15.03 -7.50
CA PHE A 638 -14.00 15.26 -8.50
C PHE A 638 -13.95 14.30 -9.68
N GLY A 639 -12.81 13.67 -9.97
CA GLY A 639 -12.67 12.68 -11.03
C GLY A 639 -12.98 11.26 -10.57
N ASN A 640 -13.09 11.04 -9.26
CA ASN A 640 -13.35 9.74 -8.65
C ASN A 640 -12.37 8.68 -9.19
N ASN A 641 -11.08 9.00 -9.10
CA ASN A 641 -9.98 8.19 -9.61
C ASN A 641 -8.89 7.94 -8.55
N GLY A 642 -9.06 8.51 -7.35
CA GLY A 642 -8.13 8.37 -6.23
C GLY A 642 -7.44 9.68 -5.87
N TRP A 643 -7.13 9.84 -4.58
CA TRP A 643 -6.57 11.08 -4.04
C TRP A 643 -5.19 11.45 -4.62
N PHE A 644 -4.47 10.46 -5.13
CA PHE A 644 -3.13 10.61 -5.72
C PHE A 644 -3.14 10.55 -7.25
N VAL A 645 -4.29 10.78 -7.89
CA VAL A 645 -4.44 10.74 -9.36
C VAL A 645 -5.03 12.05 -9.86
N GLY A 646 -4.50 12.56 -10.98
CA GLY A 646 -5.12 13.70 -11.67
C GLY A 646 -4.88 15.06 -11.01
N LYS A 647 -5.72 16.04 -11.35
CA LYS A 647 -5.60 17.45 -10.91
C LYS A 647 -6.97 18.03 -10.53
N ASP A 648 -7.75 17.18 -9.91
CA ASP A 648 -9.17 17.34 -9.61
C ASP A 648 -9.45 17.07 -8.12
N ASN A 649 -8.38 17.10 -7.32
CA ASN A 649 -8.38 16.87 -5.89
C ASN A 649 -8.28 18.21 -5.13
N TYR A 650 -9.23 18.47 -4.23
CA TYR A 650 -9.29 19.70 -3.44
C TYR A 650 -9.09 19.38 -1.95
N ASP A 651 -8.14 20.05 -1.31
CA ASP A 651 -7.97 20.05 0.16
C ASP A 651 -8.50 21.38 0.71
N LEU A 652 -9.56 21.29 1.53
CA LEU A 652 -10.21 22.43 2.14
C LEU A 652 -10.04 22.39 3.66
N ARG A 653 -9.64 23.53 4.25
CA ARG A 653 -9.42 23.69 5.68
C ARG A 653 -10.26 24.82 6.23
N ILE A 654 -10.93 24.56 7.33
CA ILE A 654 -11.76 25.52 8.05
C ILE A 654 -11.19 25.72 9.45
N SER A 655 -11.11 26.95 9.92
CA SER A 655 -10.81 27.31 11.31
C SER A 655 -11.63 28.54 11.70
N PRO A 656 -12.85 28.37 12.23
CA PRO A 656 -13.83 29.47 12.34
C PRO A 656 -13.36 30.70 13.12
N ASN A 657 -12.38 30.52 14.01
CA ASN A 657 -11.82 31.57 14.87
C ASN A 657 -10.52 32.20 14.32
N GLY A 658 -10.21 32.06 13.04
CA GLY A 658 -9.15 32.84 12.37
C GLY A 658 -7.72 32.30 12.55
N ASN A 659 -7.53 30.99 12.40
CA ASN A 659 -6.24 30.33 12.59
C ASN A 659 -5.96 29.21 11.56
N VAL A 660 -6.47 29.34 10.34
CA VAL A 660 -6.10 28.38 9.28
C VAL A 660 -4.59 28.39 9.08
N ARG A 661 -3.95 27.24 9.32
CA ARG A 661 -2.50 27.03 9.17
C ARG A 661 -2.25 26.08 8.02
N VAL A 662 -1.74 26.61 6.92
CA VAL A 662 -1.55 25.88 5.66
C VAL A 662 -0.25 26.30 4.99
N GLY A 663 0.15 25.57 3.96
CA GLY A 663 1.35 25.87 3.17
C GLY A 663 1.23 27.19 2.38
N ALA A 664 2.36 27.72 1.92
CA ALA A 664 2.40 28.95 1.15
C ALA A 664 1.68 28.86 -0.21
N GLN A 665 1.45 27.64 -0.71
CA GLN A 665 0.78 27.36 -1.98
C GLN A 665 -0.75 27.45 -1.90
N TRP A 666 -1.31 27.69 -0.71
CA TRP A 666 -2.75 27.66 -0.47
C TRP A 666 -3.39 29.04 -0.62
N HIS A 667 -4.66 29.06 -1.06
CA HIS A 667 -5.47 30.27 -1.08
C HIS A 667 -6.23 30.40 0.23
N VAL A 668 -5.95 31.46 0.99
CA VAL A 668 -6.53 31.71 2.31
C VAL A 668 -7.33 33.01 2.29
N ASN A 669 -8.53 33.01 2.86
CA ASN A 669 -9.33 34.24 2.95
C ASN A 669 -8.73 35.26 3.93
N ALA A 670 -9.15 36.52 3.81
CA ALA A 670 -8.61 37.63 4.61
C ALA A 670 -8.74 37.39 6.12
N GLU A 671 -9.85 36.75 6.55
CA GLU A 671 -10.13 36.44 7.95
C GLU A 671 -9.38 35.20 8.48
N LYS A 672 -8.65 34.49 7.61
CA LYS A 672 -7.93 33.23 7.94
C LYS A 672 -8.83 32.17 8.56
N THR A 673 -10.08 32.12 8.10
CA THR A 673 -11.09 31.14 8.56
C THR A 673 -11.26 29.99 7.59
N PHE A 674 -10.77 30.14 6.35
CA PHE A 674 -10.86 29.16 5.29
C PHE A 674 -9.58 29.16 4.43
N GLY A 675 -9.12 27.96 4.08
CA GLY A 675 -8.06 27.73 3.11
C GLY A 675 -8.47 26.66 2.10
N ALA A 676 -8.09 26.85 0.84
CA ALA A 676 -8.28 25.87 -0.23
C ALA A 676 -6.99 25.66 -1.02
N ALA A 677 -6.70 24.42 -1.37
CA ALA A 677 -5.61 24.05 -2.26
C ALA A 677 -6.04 22.97 -3.25
N LEU A 678 -5.41 23.00 -4.43
CA LEU A 678 -5.52 21.94 -5.43
C LEU A 678 -4.37 20.97 -5.23
N HIS A 679 -4.70 19.73 -4.87
CA HIS A 679 -3.73 18.65 -4.81
C HIS A 679 -3.53 18.09 -6.23
N ASN A 680 -2.40 18.43 -6.84
CA ASN A 680 -2.08 18.05 -8.20
C ASN A 680 -1.14 16.85 -8.19
N CYS A 681 -1.64 15.75 -8.74
CA CYS A 681 -0.94 14.49 -8.94
C CYS A 681 -0.87 14.12 -10.43
N GLY A 682 -1.26 15.02 -11.33
CA GLY A 682 -1.36 14.77 -12.76
C GLY A 682 -0.06 15.04 -13.51
N GLU A 683 0.92 15.70 -12.88
CA GLU A 683 2.20 16.06 -13.50
C GLU A 683 3.16 14.85 -13.55
N PRO A 684 3.52 14.35 -14.75
CA PRO A 684 4.37 13.17 -14.85
C PRO A 684 5.76 13.39 -14.25
N GLY A 685 6.11 12.56 -13.26
CA GLY A 685 7.41 12.57 -12.60
C GLY A 685 7.64 13.80 -11.73
N LYS A 686 6.60 14.27 -11.06
CA LYS A 686 6.68 15.26 -10.00
C LYS A 686 5.86 14.75 -8.83
N TRP A 687 6.50 14.62 -7.67
CA TRP A 687 5.85 14.19 -6.42
C TRP A 687 4.51 14.92 -6.23
N PRO A 688 3.43 14.26 -5.74
CA PRO A 688 2.17 14.94 -5.47
C PRO A 688 2.40 16.23 -4.67
N PHE A 689 1.79 17.32 -5.14
CA PHE A 689 2.06 18.66 -4.62
C PHE A 689 0.81 19.53 -4.63
N TYR A 690 0.82 20.59 -3.83
CA TYR A 690 -0.23 21.61 -3.86
C TYR A 690 0.09 22.66 -4.93
N ASP A 691 -0.78 22.77 -5.93
CA ASP A 691 -0.63 23.63 -7.09
C ASP A 691 -1.29 25.00 -6.84
N GLN A 692 -0.44 25.99 -6.56
CA GLN A 692 -0.87 27.36 -6.27
C GLN A 692 -1.48 28.06 -7.49
N ASP A 693 -1.02 27.75 -8.70
CA ASP A 693 -1.51 28.40 -9.91
C ASP A 693 -2.79 27.71 -10.44
N GLY A 694 -3.06 26.50 -9.95
CA GLY A 694 -4.23 25.70 -10.29
C GLY A 694 -5.54 26.29 -9.75
N LEU A 695 -5.51 27.15 -8.74
CA LEU A 695 -6.68 27.84 -8.21
C LEU A 695 -6.49 29.35 -8.23
N LYS A 696 -7.59 30.10 -8.36
CA LYS A 696 -7.56 31.56 -8.23
C LYS A 696 -8.03 31.97 -6.83
N ASP A 697 -7.50 33.09 -6.34
CA ASP A 697 -7.97 33.71 -5.11
C ASP A 697 -9.48 33.95 -5.17
N GLY A 698 -10.20 33.41 -4.18
CA GLY A 698 -11.65 33.53 -4.08
C GLY A 698 -12.46 32.69 -5.09
N GLU A 699 -11.82 31.79 -5.85
CA GLU A 699 -12.52 30.85 -6.73
C GLU A 699 -13.47 29.97 -5.93
N VAL A 700 -12.95 29.32 -4.89
CA VAL A 700 -13.76 28.60 -3.90
C VAL A 700 -14.25 29.62 -2.87
N LYS A 701 -15.57 29.79 -2.80
CA LYS A 701 -16.19 30.74 -1.87
C LYS A 701 -16.52 30.05 -0.57
N TYR A 702 -16.27 30.75 0.53
CA TYR A 702 -16.60 30.31 1.88
C TYR A 702 -17.37 31.40 2.61
N GLU A 703 -18.50 31.01 3.19
CA GLU A 703 -19.31 31.87 4.05
C GLU A 703 -19.56 31.12 5.36
N GLN A 704 -19.54 31.83 6.50
CA GLN A 704 -19.84 31.24 7.79
C GLN A 704 -20.68 32.15 8.68
N SER A 705 -21.31 31.55 9.68
CA SER A 705 -22.02 32.19 10.76
C SER A 705 -21.79 31.42 12.06
N THR A 706 -21.40 32.14 13.10
CA THR A 706 -21.29 31.60 14.47
C THR A 706 -22.44 32.05 15.39
N ASP A 707 -23.45 32.72 14.81
CA ASP A 707 -24.67 33.11 15.52
C ASP A 707 -25.51 31.87 15.87
N ASN A 708 -25.79 31.64 17.16
CA ASN A 708 -26.64 30.53 17.66
C ASN A 708 -26.20 29.15 17.15
N GLY A 709 -24.90 28.88 17.24
CA GLY A 709 -24.26 27.64 16.79
C GLY A 709 -23.33 27.93 15.61
N TYR A 710 -23.16 26.97 14.71
CA TYR A 710 -22.27 27.13 13.57
C TYR A 710 -22.93 26.71 12.27
N ALA A 711 -22.87 27.57 11.27
CA ALA A 711 -23.24 27.26 9.89
C ALA A 711 -22.13 27.71 8.95
N ALA A 712 -21.78 26.89 7.98
CA ALA A 712 -20.84 27.26 6.92
C ALA A 712 -21.29 26.73 5.57
N LEU A 713 -21.01 27.49 4.51
CA LEU A 713 -21.26 27.13 3.13
C LEU A 713 -19.97 27.29 2.33
N ILE A 714 -19.58 26.22 1.65
CA ILE A 714 -18.55 26.22 0.63
C ILE A 714 -19.24 26.13 -0.73
N THR A 715 -18.88 27.01 -1.64
CA THR A 715 -19.34 26.99 -3.04
C THR A 715 -18.14 26.84 -3.97
N ILE A 716 -18.10 25.73 -4.70
CA ILE A 716 -17.04 25.39 -5.65
C ILE A 716 -17.60 25.56 -7.07
N PRO A 717 -17.12 26.54 -7.86
CA PRO A 717 -17.62 26.75 -9.21
C PRO A 717 -17.16 25.62 -10.15
N LYS A 718 -17.96 25.40 -11.18
CA LYS A 718 -17.59 24.54 -12.31
C LYS A 718 -16.26 25.02 -12.90
N ASN A 719 -15.29 24.12 -12.92
CA ASN A 719 -13.98 24.35 -13.47
C ASN A 719 -13.52 23.09 -14.24
N PRO A 720 -13.88 22.98 -15.54
CA PRO A 720 -13.48 21.83 -16.35
C PRO A 720 -11.96 21.70 -16.50
N GLY A 721 -11.22 22.80 -16.33
CA GLY A 721 -9.76 22.79 -16.33
C GLY A 721 -9.17 21.97 -15.19
N ASN A 722 -9.88 21.85 -14.07
CA ASN A 722 -9.50 21.07 -12.88
C ASN A 722 -10.47 19.91 -12.63
N GLY A 723 -11.13 19.38 -13.67
CA GLY A 723 -12.01 18.20 -13.56
C GLY A 723 -13.36 18.42 -12.86
N VAL A 724 -13.70 19.65 -12.44
CA VAL A 724 -14.99 19.97 -11.83
C VAL A 724 -16.04 20.17 -12.93
N LEU A 725 -16.69 19.08 -13.35
CA LEU A 725 -17.62 19.05 -14.50
C LEU A 725 -19.07 19.39 -14.14
N LEU A 726 -19.55 18.91 -12.98
CA LEU A 726 -20.90 19.09 -12.45
C LEU A 726 -21.99 18.64 -13.43
N THR A 727 -22.01 17.34 -13.69
CA THR A 727 -22.97 16.70 -14.60
C THR A 727 -23.68 15.54 -13.91
N GLN A 728 -24.95 15.32 -14.25
CA GLN A 728 -25.71 14.17 -13.74
C GLN A 728 -24.96 12.87 -14.00
N GLY A 729 -24.86 12.02 -12.98
CA GLY A 729 -24.13 10.75 -13.00
C GLY A 729 -22.64 10.85 -12.73
N GLN A 730 -22.06 12.07 -12.61
CA GLN A 730 -20.69 12.23 -12.15
C GLN A 730 -20.55 11.67 -10.74
N LYS A 731 -19.51 10.86 -10.51
CA LYS A 731 -19.13 10.39 -9.18
C LYS A 731 -18.08 11.34 -8.59
N ILE A 732 -18.17 11.60 -7.30
CA ILE A 732 -17.24 12.45 -6.54
C ILE A 732 -16.92 11.73 -5.24
N GLY A 733 -15.65 11.67 -4.89
CA GLY A 733 -15.19 11.22 -3.57
C GLY A 733 -15.18 12.37 -2.57
N ILE A 734 -15.58 12.11 -1.33
CA ILE A 734 -15.45 13.04 -0.20
C ILE A 734 -14.83 12.35 1.02
N LEU A 735 -13.95 13.06 1.70
CA LEU A 735 -13.54 12.78 3.07
C LEU A 735 -13.85 14.01 3.93
N PHE A 736 -14.32 13.78 5.16
CA PHE A 736 -14.69 14.86 6.08
C PHE A 736 -14.25 14.55 7.51
N ALA A 737 -13.45 15.44 8.08
CA ALA A 737 -12.98 15.35 9.46
C ALA A 737 -13.11 16.67 10.22
N VAL A 738 -13.45 16.62 11.51
CA VAL A 738 -13.68 17.79 12.37
C VAL A 738 -12.83 17.72 13.63
N GLY A 739 -12.10 18.79 13.93
CA GLY A 739 -11.50 19.01 15.24
C GLY A 739 -12.49 19.73 16.18
N PRO A 740 -13.09 19.05 17.17
CA PRO A 740 -13.84 19.73 18.23
C PRO A 740 -12.96 20.62 19.10
N VAL A 741 -13.55 21.68 19.65
CA VAL A 741 -12.90 22.49 20.70
C VAL A 741 -12.59 21.62 21.91
N GLY A 742 -11.31 21.52 22.26
CA GLY A 742 -10.84 20.67 23.37
C GLY A 742 -10.64 19.20 23.00
N GLY A 743 -10.67 18.86 21.70
CA GLY A 743 -10.42 17.52 21.19
C GLY A 743 -11.58 16.55 21.43
N ALA A 744 -11.44 15.32 20.94
CA ALA A 744 -12.46 14.28 21.02
C ALA A 744 -12.70 13.73 22.44
N LYS A 745 -11.91 14.18 23.43
CA LYS A 745 -11.99 13.78 24.85
C LYS A 745 -11.97 12.26 25.09
N ARG A 746 -11.36 11.50 24.19
CA ARG A 746 -11.14 10.05 24.33
C ARG A 746 -9.69 9.78 24.74
N PRO A 747 -9.44 9.16 25.91
CA PRO A 747 -8.09 8.85 26.35
C PRO A 747 -7.32 8.07 25.28
N MET A 748 -6.08 8.49 24.98
CA MET A 748 -5.16 7.87 24.02
C MET A 748 -5.61 7.87 22.54
N GLN A 749 -6.81 8.39 22.22
CA GLN A 749 -7.28 8.56 20.85
C GLN A 749 -7.35 10.05 20.54
N THR A 750 -6.29 10.56 19.91
CA THR A 750 -6.20 11.97 19.49
C THR A 750 -6.34 12.07 17.98
N GLY A 751 -7.06 13.09 17.52
CA GLY A 751 -7.32 13.28 16.09
C GLY A 751 -8.60 14.05 15.85
N GLN A 752 -8.88 14.30 14.58
CA GLN A 752 -10.15 14.85 14.11
C GLN A 752 -11.19 13.72 14.01
N LEU A 753 -12.43 14.04 14.37
CA LEU A 753 -13.59 13.16 14.24
C LEU A 753 -13.95 13.02 12.76
N THR A 754 -14.02 11.81 12.23
CA THR A 754 -14.48 11.52 10.87
C THR A 754 -15.76 10.70 10.89
N ILE A 755 -16.65 10.95 9.93
CA ILE A 755 -17.86 10.15 9.70
C ILE A 755 -17.64 9.01 8.71
N PHE A 756 -16.49 9.01 8.04
CA PHE A 756 -16.05 7.95 7.15
C PHE A 756 -14.88 7.21 7.80
N GLU A 757 -14.56 6.02 7.29
CA GLU A 757 -13.38 5.31 7.76
C GLU A 757 -12.14 6.20 7.61
N PRO A 758 -11.22 6.24 8.61
CA PRO A 758 -10.07 7.14 8.56
C PRO A 758 -9.34 7.06 7.22
N HIS A 759 -9.07 8.22 6.62
CA HIS A 759 -8.40 8.36 5.32
C HIS A 759 -9.17 7.83 4.10
N THR A 760 -10.40 7.36 4.28
CA THR A 760 -11.22 6.76 3.22
C THR A 760 -12.17 7.76 2.58
N PHE A 761 -12.32 7.66 1.26
CA PHE A 761 -13.28 8.46 0.50
C PHE A 761 -14.63 7.75 0.37
N PHE A 762 -15.69 8.38 0.86
CA PHE A 762 -17.06 8.02 0.50
C PHE A 762 -17.38 8.61 -0.87
N ARG A 763 -17.96 7.82 -1.77
CA ARG A 763 -18.17 8.23 -3.17
C ARG A 763 -19.65 8.27 -3.48
N PHE A 764 -20.12 9.40 -3.99
CA PHE A 764 -21.52 9.60 -4.31
C PHE A 764 -21.70 10.03 -5.76
N SER A 765 -22.91 9.85 -6.28
CA SER A 765 -23.29 10.27 -7.63
C SER A 765 -24.12 11.56 -7.59
N LEU A 766 -23.88 12.46 -8.53
CA LEU A 766 -24.73 13.62 -8.76
C LEU A 766 -26.04 13.20 -9.43
N VAL A 767 -27.17 13.38 -8.75
CA VAL A 767 -28.51 13.01 -9.23
C VAL A 767 -29.41 14.24 -9.36
N LYS A 768 -30.52 14.10 -10.10
CA LYS A 768 -31.52 15.15 -10.28
C LYS A 768 -32.49 15.25 -9.10
#